data_AF-A0A093V2V0-F1
#
_entry.id   AF-A0A093V2V0-F1
#
_cell.length_a   1.000
_cell.length_b   1.000
_cell.length_c   1.000
_cell.angle_alpha   90.00
_cell.angle_beta   90.00
_cell.angle_gamma   90.00
#
_symmetry.space_group_name_H-M   'P 1'
#
loop_
_entity.id
_entity.type
_entity.pdbx_description
1 polymer ?
#
loop_
_entity_poly.entity_id
_entity_poly.type
_entity_poly.pdbx_seq_one_letter_code
_entity_poly.pdbx_strand_id
1 'polypeptide(L)'
;MPFPLPGSPGSSWAAYRERFKALFHDADPRVCTAFWFFGLINNVLYVIILSAALDLVGSGFPKGVVLLADVVPSFITKLTAPYFMHLVPYPIRVLIFAALSVCGMLIIALTPAHTDGGSISTKLAGIVLASLSSGAGELSFLGLTHFYGRFSLASWSSGTGAAGLVGAGAYAVATTSLGLSVKFTLLASACLPAIMLVSFFVILPLGPLRLASCEAVQYRSIVNRHDTEVESRHEGRADETNEQDSLLGSPERNRPYVKAVESGRVSRAWASFQENLNRSKGLFFPFMLPLLLVYVAEYTINQGVTPTLLFPLKETPFEQYRAFYPAYNAIYQAGVFISRSSSPFFRIHNLYFPSFLQIANLAILTLHALFNFIPNVYLIFLIIFWEGLLEIANRVPAADREFSLAATTVSDSGGICIAGFLGMAFEVWLCRWQVSQGRKYFRPVVDRQKFLQRAQLPVLNIFFKVRVVGESRRKSCVDPPYLSRPLAMSSLWPPRIHHSINALSLGLDLILRKTAIITTIIMKQTMNHEWLLGLALTAVTMLPIVSADLTTTISSTTNWGTWEGFGVSLAWWAKAFGTRSDLADIFFSATWTTYNEQSIPGMGLTIARYNAGACSWNTVNGSTMAASPSISQSRQMESYWLDWLNSSSSWSWSVDASQRNMLSMAQSRGANIFELFSNSPPWWMCLNHNPSGSDDGSSNNLQAWNYDQHAVYLATIAQHAASNWGVSFQSVEAFNEPSSDWWNGKTGTQEGCHFNVSTQATVIGNLRTELNNRRLSSILISASDENTYDLAISTWNNLGSAATRNVGRINVHGYQYAEGRRDTLYSLASSAGKRLWNSEYGENDATGQTLVTNLLLDFRWLHPTAWVYWQAIDGSGWGLIDGNNEKVSLGAVSQKFFALSQFTRHIRPGMTILDGGSNYTVAAYDSTAQKLVIVAANWGAAQYLNFELSDFSKPGVSGALIPRWITQVGTGDQYVSHNDTYISGTKFWSYFPTGAVQTFEVSNVVL
;
A
#
# COMPACT_ATOMS: atom_id res chain seq x y z
N MET A 1 23.12 1.40 3.71
CA MET A 1 24.46 1.87 4.11
C MET A 1 25.19 2.39 2.87
N PRO A 2 25.94 3.50 2.95
CA PRO A 2 26.79 3.94 1.85
C PRO A 2 28.02 3.01 1.67
N PHE A 3 28.48 2.88 0.43
CA PHE A 3 29.74 2.18 0.12
C PHE A 3 30.92 2.88 0.84
N PRO A 4 31.94 2.14 1.30
CA PRO A 4 33.14 2.77 1.82
C PRO A 4 33.74 3.70 0.74
N LEU A 5 34.34 4.81 1.14
CA LEU A 5 35.05 5.69 0.21
C LEU A 5 36.32 4.97 -0.29
N PRO A 6 36.63 5.02 -1.60
CA PRO A 6 37.85 4.44 -2.13
C PRO A 6 39.07 5.01 -1.40
N GLY A 7 39.91 4.15 -0.82
CA GLY A 7 41.13 4.56 -0.11
C GLY A 7 40.99 4.81 1.40
N SER A 8 39.83 4.53 2.00
CA SER A 8 39.68 4.57 3.46
C SER A 8 40.30 3.33 4.14
N PRO A 9 40.78 3.40 5.39
CA PRO A 9 41.43 2.27 6.08
C PRO A 9 40.54 1.01 6.25
N GLY A 10 39.23 1.12 6.01
CA GLY A 10 38.26 0.02 6.00
C GLY A 10 37.79 -0.43 4.61
N SER A 11 38.36 0.09 3.52
CA SER A 11 38.00 -0.31 2.16
C SER A 11 38.70 -1.61 1.75
N SER A 12 38.02 -2.74 1.90
CA SER A 12 38.46 -4.04 1.37
C SER A 12 37.45 -4.58 0.36
N TRP A 13 37.93 -5.34 -0.64
CA TRP A 13 37.06 -6.01 -1.61
C TRP A 13 36.03 -6.93 -0.93
N ALA A 14 36.40 -7.54 0.20
CA ALA A 14 35.49 -8.32 1.04
C ALA A 14 34.38 -7.44 1.65
N ALA A 15 34.71 -6.26 2.18
CA ALA A 15 33.72 -5.33 2.73
C ALA A 15 32.78 -4.76 1.66
N TYR A 16 33.29 -4.49 0.45
CA TYR A 16 32.44 -4.13 -0.70
C TYR A 16 31.52 -5.27 -1.10
N ARG A 17 32.03 -6.51 -1.20
CA ARG A 17 31.23 -7.68 -1.57
C ARG A 17 30.16 -8.02 -0.53
N GLU A 18 30.48 -7.94 0.76
CA GLU A 18 29.52 -8.20 1.84
C GLU A 18 28.48 -7.08 1.94
N ARG A 19 28.86 -5.80 1.80
CA ARG A 19 27.87 -4.71 1.72
C ARG A 19 27.02 -4.78 0.45
N PHE A 20 27.59 -5.24 -0.66
CA PHE A 20 26.86 -5.48 -1.90
C PHE A 20 25.86 -6.63 -1.73
N LYS A 21 26.24 -7.76 -1.13
CA LYS A 21 25.31 -8.85 -0.78
C LYS A 21 24.23 -8.41 0.21
N ALA A 22 24.58 -7.64 1.23
CA ALA A 22 23.64 -7.12 2.22
C ALA A 22 22.58 -6.19 1.59
N LEU A 23 22.91 -5.49 0.49
CA LEU A 23 21.92 -4.71 -0.26
C LEU A 23 20.82 -5.59 -0.87
N PHE A 24 21.12 -6.84 -1.25
CA PHE A 24 20.19 -7.80 -1.86
C PHE A 24 19.57 -8.80 -0.87
N HIS A 25 19.81 -8.66 0.44
CA HIS A 25 19.34 -9.61 1.45
C HIS A 25 17.79 -9.76 1.48
N ASP A 26 17.05 -8.71 1.11
CA ASP A 26 15.58 -8.70 1.05
C ASP A 26 15.01 -8.91 -0.38
N ALA A 27 15.86 -9.25 -1.36
CA ALA A 27 15.43 -9.40 -2.76
C ALA A 27 15.08 -10.86 -3.08
N ASP A 28 13.79 -11.19 -3.10
CA ASP A 28 13.34 -12.50 -3.61
C ASP A 28 13.67 -12.60 -5.11
N PRO A 29 14.53 -13.55 -5.54
CA PRO A 29 14.91 -13.72 -6.94
C PRO A 29 13.69 -13.96 -7.84
N ARG A 30 12.68 -14.69 -7.37
CA ARG A 30 11.48 -15.00 -8.16
C ARG A 30 10.65 -13.75 -8.44
N VAL A 31 10.49 -12.90 -7.43
CA VAL A 31 9.82 -11.60 -7.58
C VAL A 31 10.59 -10.70 -8.55
N CYS A 32 11.92 -10.61 -8.39
CA CYS A 32 12.75 -9.80 -9.29
C CYS A 32 12.65 -10.29 -10.74
N THR A 33 12.74 -11.61 -10.96
CA THR A 33 12.61 -12.21 -12.29
C THR A 33 11.22 -11.98 -12.90
N ALA A 34 10.14 -12.19 -12.13
CA ALA A 34 8.79 -11.99 -12.63
C ALA A 34 8.54 -10.52 -13.04
N PHE A 35 8.89 -9.56 -12.16
CA PHE A 35 8.72 -8.13 -12.46
C PHE A 35 9.63 -7.64 -13.58
N TRP A 36 10.83 -8.21 -13.72
CA TRP A 36 11.71 -7.92 -14.85
C TRP A 36 11.09 -8.37 -16.18
N PHE A 37 10.54 -9.59 -16.24
CA PHE A 37 9.83 -10.07 -17.42
C PHE A 37 8.53 -9.32 -17.68
N PHE A 38 7.77 -8.93 -16.66
CA PHE A 38 6.60 -8.08 -16.85
C PHE A 38 7.00 -6.76 -17.51
N GLY A 39 8.06 -6.10 -17.01
CA GLY A 39 8.54 -4.83 -17.57
C GLY A 39 9.01 -4.99 -19.01
N LEU A 40 9.78 -6.04 -19.28
CA LEU A 40 10.28 -6.36 -20.61
C LEU A 40 9.14 -6.62 -21.60
N ILE A 41 8.28 -7.60 -21.32
CA ILE A 41 7.29 -8.09 -22.28
C ILE A 41 6.16 -7.09 -22.51
N ASN A 42 5.77 -6.33 -21.48
CA ASN A 42 4.74 -5.29 -21.62
C ASN A 42 5.15 -4.17 -22.60
N ASN A 43 6.45 -3.95 -22.79
CA ASN A 43 6.99 -2.85 -23.59
C ASN A 43 7.70 -3.32 -24.87
N VAL A 44 8.13 -4.58 -24.97
CA VAL A 44 8.91 -5.06 -26.13
C VAL A 44 8.09 -5.05 -27.42
N LEU A 45 6.80 -5.37 -27.36
CA LEU A 45 5.92 -5.38 -28.55
C LEU A 45 5.73 -3.97 -29.12
N TYR A 46 5.57 -2.98 -28.26
CA TYR A 46 5.54 -1.56 -28.64
C TYR A 46 6.81 -1.18 -29.43
N VAL A 47 7.98 -1.54 -28.91
CA VAL A 47 9.26 -1.24 -29.58
C VAL A 47 9.42 -1.98 -30.92
N ILE A 48 8.96 -3.24 -31.00
CA ILE A 48 9.00 -4.02 -32.25
C ILE A 48 8.07 -3.40 -33.31
N ILE A 49 6.86 -2.96 -32.93
CA ILE A 49 5.90 -2.30 -33.83
C ILE A 49 6.49 -1.00 -34.38
N LEU A 50 7.11 -0.17 -33.53
CA LEU A 50 7.77 1.06 -33.96
C LEU A 50 8.96 0.78 -34.88
N SER A 51 9.75 -0.25 -34.59
CA SER A 51 10.88 -0.66 -35.41
C SER A 51 10.43 -1.16 -36.79
N ALA A 52 9.30 -1.86 -36.84
CA ALA A 52 8.66 -2.37 -38.06
C ALA A 52 7.80 -1.33 -38.80
N ALA A 53 7.61 -0.12 -38.26
CA ALA A 53 6.63 0.86 -38.78
C ALA A 53 6.82 1.19 -40.28
N LEU A 54 8.08 1.24 -40.74
CA LEU A 54 8.42 1.44 -42.15
C LEU A 54 7.96 0.29 -43.04
N ASP A 55 8.11 -0.94 -42.55
CA ASP A 55 7.76 -2.18 -43.27
C ASP A 55 6.25 -2.46 -43.22
N LEU A 56 5.57 -1.94 -42.19
CA LEU A 56 4.13 -2.12 -41.99
C LEU A 56 3.27 -1.24 -42.89
N VAL A 57 3.63 0.05 -43.03
CA VAL A 57 2.79 1.07 -43.71
C VAL A 57 3.46 1.70 -44.93
N GLY A 58 4.73 1.35 -45.21
CA GLY A 58 5.47 1.81 -46.38
C GLY A 58 6.01 3.24 -46.25
N SER A 59 6.94 3.61 -47.13
CA SER A 59 7.63 4.92 -47.09
C SER A 59 6.73 6.14 -47.38
N GLY A 60 5.51 5.90 -47.87
CA GLY A 60 4.54 6.92 -48.25
C GLY A 60 3.50 7.24 -47.16
N PHE A 61 3.64 6.72 -45.95
CA PHE A 61 2.74 7.00 -44.83
C PHE A 61 3.47 7.72 -43.68
N PRO A 62 2.87 8.75 -43.06
CA PRO A 62 3.53 9.47 -41.96
C PRO A 62 3.76 8.57 -40.76
N LYS A 63 5.04 8.38 -40.38
CA LYS A 63 5.42 7.56 -39.22
C LYS A 63 4.82 8.05 -37.90
N GLY A 64 4.62 9.36 -37.78
CA GLY A 64 3.95 9.97 -36.63
C GLY A 64 2.52 9.45 -36.41
N VAL A 65 1.82 8.98 -37.44
CA VAL A 65 0.48 8.37 -37.29
C VAL A 65 0.57 6.97 -36.68
N VAL A 66 1.60 6.19 -37.04
CA VAL A 66 1.86 4.87 -36.43
C VAL A 66 2.19 5.05 -34.95
N LEU A 67 3.06 6.01 -34.64
CA LEU A 67 3.38 6.37 -33.26
C LEU A 67 2.15 6.84 -32.47
N LEU A 68 1.32 7.73 -33.03
CA LEU A 68 0.10 8.19 -32.37
C LEU A 68 -0.90 7.04 -32.16
N ALA A 69 -1.04 6.14 -33.14
CA ALA A 69 -1.87 4.94 -33.01
C ALA A 69 -1.36 3.98 -31.92
N ASP A 70 -0.07 4.06 -31.58
CA ASP A 70 0.59 3.23 -30.58
C ASP A 70 0.66 3.88 -29.18
N VAL A 71 0.58 5.22 -29.09
CA VAL A 71 0.68 5.96 -27.81
C VAL A 71 -0.68 6.43 -27.29
N VAL A 72 -1.56 6.92 -28.17
CA VAL A 72 -2.84 7.51 -27.77
C VAL A 72 -3.77 6.50 -27.08
N PRO A 73 -3.92 5.25 -27.55
CA PRO A 73 -4.77 4.27 -26.86
C PRO A 73 -4.25 3.93 -25.46
N SER A 74 -2.94 3.77 -25.30
CA SER A 74 -2.30 3.59 -23.99
C SER A 74 -2.57 4.79 -23.08
N PHE A 75 -2.39 6.03 -23.56
CA PHE A 75 -2.70 7.24 -22.79
C PHE A 75 -4.16 7.32 -22.33
N ILE A 76 -5.12 7.04 -23.23
CA ILE A 76 -6.55 7.01 -22.89
C ILE A 76 -6.83 5.91 -21.86
N THR A 77 -6.18 4.76 -21.99
CA THR A 77 -6.30 3.66 -21.04
C THR A 77 -5.75 4.09 -19.67
N LYS A 78 -4.59 4.74 -19.61
CA LYS A 78 -4.03 5.26 -18.36
C LYS A 78 -4.93 6.32 -17.69
N LEU A 79 -5.61 7.15 -18.48
CA LEU A 79 -6.57 8.15 -17.98
C LEU A 79 -7.87 7.53 -17.47
N THR A 80 -8.38 6.50 -18.13
CA THR A 80 -9.74 5.99 -17.88
C THR A 80 -9.75 4.74 -17.00
N ALA A 81 -8.74 3.90 -17.09
CA ALA A 81 -8.74 2.60 -16.45
C ALA A 81 -8.68 2.64 -14.91
N PRO A 82 -8.00 3.60 -14.23
CA PRO A 82 -8.06 3.69 -12.77
C PRO A 82 -9.49 3.74 -12.21
N TYR A 83 -10.46 4.29 -12.97
CA TYR A 83 -11.85 4.41 -12.53
C TYR A 83 -12.64 3.09 -12.51
N PHE A 84 -12.18 2.05 -13.22
CA PHE A 84 -12.92 0.78 -13.30
C PHE A 84 -12.05 -0.47 -13.18
N MET A 85 -10.72 -0.35 -13.32
CA MET A 85 -9.81 -1.49 -13.34
C MET A 85 -9.82 -2.24 -12.00
N HIS A 86 -10.08 -1.55 -10.88
CA HIS A 86 -10.25 -2.15 -9.55
C HIS A 86 -11.39 -3.19 -9.48
N LEU A 87 -12.35 -3.18 -10.41
CA LEU A 87 -13.45 -4.14 -10.47
C LEU A 87 -13.03 -5.52 -11.02
N VAL A 88 -11.88 -5.61 -11.70
CA VAL A 88 -11.41 -6.86 -12.33
C VAL A 88 -10.24 -7.42 -11.53
N PRO A 89 -10.22 -8.70 -11.13
CA PRO A 89 -9.08 -9.31 -10.45
C PRO A 89 -7.81 -9.42 -11.32
N TYR A 90 -6.63 -9.31 -10.70
CA TYR A 90 -5.32 -9.36 -11.40
C TYR A 90 -5.12 -10.57 -12.33
N PRO A 91 -5.45 -11.82 -11.94
CA PRO A 91 -5.30 -12.96 -12.84
C PRO A 91 -6.08 -12.82 -14.16
N ILE A 92 -7.29 -12.25 -14.08
CA ILE A 92 -8.14 -12.00 -15.25
C ILE A 92 -7.57 -10.86 -16.09
N ARG A 93 -7.08 -9.80 -15.46
CA ARG A 93 -6.41 -8.69 -16.16
C ARG A 93 -5.23 -9.18 -17.00
N VAL A 94 -4.35 -9.99 -16.42
CA VAL A 94 -3.15 -10.51 -17.11
C VAL A 94 -3.51 -11.39 -18.31
N LEU A 95 -4.56 -12.21 -18.20
CA LEU A 95 -5.09 -12.99 -19.33
C LEU A 95 -5.65 -12.09 -20.44
N ILE A 96 -6.40 -11.05 -20.08
CA ILE A 96 -6.93 -10.07 -21.05
C ILE A 96 -5.78 -9.36 -21.77
N PHE A 97 -4.74 -8.94 -21.06
CA PHE A 97 -3.58 -8.25 -21.66
C PHE A 97 -2.82 -9.18 -22.61
N ALA A 98 -2.58 -10.43 -22.20
CA ALA A 98 -1.94 -11.41 -23.08
C ALA A 98 -2.78 -11.63 -24.36
N ALA A 99 -4.10 -11.80 -24.22
CA ALA A 99 -4.99 -11.98 -25.36
C ALA A 99 -5.01 -10.75 -26.29
N LEU A 100 -5.12 -9.53 -25.74
CA LEU A 100 -5.09 -8.30 -26.53
C LEU A 100 -3.77 -8.11 -27.28
N SER A 101 -2.64 -8.39 -26.62
CA SER A 101 -1.31 -8.33 -27.22
C SER A 101 -1.13 -9.34 -28.35
N VAL A 102 -1.52 -10.61 -28.12
CA VAL A 102 -1.45 -11.68 -29.13
C VAL A 102 -2.35 -11.34 -30.31
N CYS A 103 -3.61 -10.96 -30.07
CA CYS A 103 -4.55 -10.59 -31.12
C CYS A 103 -4.04 -9.39 -31.93
N GLY A 104 -3.51 -8.35 -31.27
CA GLY A 104 -2.93 -7.19 -31.93
C GLY A 104 -1.80 -7.58 -32.88
N MET A 105 -0.84 -8.37 -32.40
CA MET A 105 0.30 -8.84 -33.19
C MET A 105 -0.11 -9.77 -34.34
N LEU A 106 -1.07 -10.68 -34.12
CA LEU A 106 -1.61 -11.56 -35.17
C LEU A 106 -2.32 -10.76 -36.26
N ILE A 107 -3.12 -9.75 -35.90
CA ILE A 107 -3.79 -8.87 -36.87
C ILE A 107 -2.74 -8.15 -37.73
N ILE A 108 -1.67 -7.63 -37.12
CA ILE A 108 -0.60 -6.95 -37.84
C ILE A 108 0.14 -7.93 -38.79
N ALA A 109 0.50 -9.12 -38.30
CA ALA A 109 1.30 -10.10 -39.03
C ALA A 109 0.53 -10.80 -40.17
N LEU A 110 -0.76 -11.10 -39.96
CA LEU A 110 -1.60 -11.81 -40.92
C LEU A 110 -2.19 -10.89 -41.99
N THR A 111 -2.26 -9.57 -41.74
CA THR A 111 -2.71 -8.61 -42.74
C THR A 111 -1.62 -8.44 -43.83
N PRO A 112 -1.94 -8.68 -45.12
CA PRO A 112 -0.99 -8.53 -46.21
C PRO A 112 -0.32 -7.15 -46.28
N ALA A 113 0.85 -7.08 -46.91
CA ALA A 113 1.52 -5.82 -47.18
C ALA A 113 0.62 -4.88 -48.00
N HIS A 114 0.80 -3.56 -47.87
CA HIS A 114 -0.02 -2.57 -48.58
C HIS A 114 0.05 -2.74 -50.12
N THR A 115 1.13 -3.35 -50.60
CA THR A 115 1.35 -3.73 -52.00
C THR A 115 0.41 -4.84 -52.51
N ASP A 116 -0.19 -5.63 -51.61
CA ASP A 116 -0.98 -6.83 -51.95
C ASP A 116 -2.46 -6.72 -51.53
N GLY A 117 -2.98 -5.50 -51.35
CA GLY A 117 -4.40 -5.24 -51.03
C GLY A 117 -4.75 -5.23 -49.53
N GLY A 118 -3.76 -5.24 -48.63
CA GLY A 118 -3.98 -5.14 -47.19
C GLY A 118 -4.47 -3.74 -46.76
N SER A 119 -5.55 -3.70 -45.98
CA SER A 119 -6.09 -2.45 -45.41
C SER A 119 -5.16 -1.90 -44.32
N ILE A 120 -4.65 -0.68 -44.52
CA ILE A 120 -3.84 0.04 -43.52
C ILE A 120 -4.61 0.18 -42.20
N SER A 121 -5.93 0.38 -42.27
CA SER A 121 -6.79 0.50 -41.09
C SER A 121 -6.80 -0.77 -40.24
N THR A 122 -6.68 -1.95 -40.85
CA THR A 122 -6.63 -3.23 -40.12
C THR A 122 -5.31 -3.37 -39.37
N LYS A 123 -4.19 -2.96 -39.97
CA LYS A 123 -2.88 -2.92 -39.29
C LYS A 123 -2.89 -1.92 -38.13
N LEU A 124 -3.44 -0.72 -38.34
CA LEU A 124 -3.60 0.27 -37.28
C LEU A 124 -4.50 -0.23 -36.14
N ALA A 125 -5.57 -0.98 -36.44
CA ALA A 125 -6.40 -1.60 -35.42
C ALA A 125 -5.63 -2.62 -34.58
N GLY A 126 -4.75 -3.43 -35.19
CA GLY A 126 -3.85 -4.33 -34.46
C GLY A 126 -2.88 -3.59 -33.54
N ILE A 127 -2.32 -2.46 -34.00
CA ILE A 127 -1.45 -1.59 -33.20
C ILE A 127 -2.21 -1.02 -32.00
N VAL A 128 -3.43 -0.54 -32.21
CA VAL A 128 -4.29 -0.02 -31.13
C VAL A 128 -4.55 -1.09 -30.07
N LEU A 129 -4.82 -2.34 -30.45
CA LEU A 129 -5.04 -3.43 -29.48
C LEU A 129 -3.79 -3.74 -28.66
N ALA A 130 -2.61 -3.76 -29.29
CA ALA A 130 -1.34 -3.93 -28.58
C ALA A 130 -1.06 -2.75 -27.63
N SER A 131 -1.36 -1.52 -28.06
CA SER A 131 -1.23 -0.30 -27.25
C SER A 131 -2.15 -0.29 -26.02
N LEU A 132 -3.42 -0.69 -26.19
CA LEU A 132 -4.37 -0.84 -25.06
C LEU A 132 -3.85 -1.85 -24.03
N SER A 133 -3.30 -2.98 -24.50
CA SER A 133 -2.70 -3.98 -23.62
C SER A 133 -1.51 -3.43 -22.84
N SER A 134 -0.60 -2.74 -23.52
CA SER A 134 0.61 -2.18 -22.89
C SER A 134 0.27 -1.14 -21.82
N GLY A 135 -0.69 -0.24 -22.11
CA GLY A 135 -1.15 0.77 -21.16
C GLY A 135 -1.89 0.20 -19.95
N ALA A 136 -2.78 -0.78 -20.15
CA ALA A 136 -3.49 -1.43 -19.05
C ALA A 136 -2.57 -2.34 -18.20
N GLY A 137 -1.62 -3.00 -18.87
CA GLY A 137 -0.60 -3.83 -18.24
C GLY A 137 0.32 -3.02 -17.34
N GLU A 138 0.82 -1.88 -17.81
CA GLU A 138 1.70 -1.01 -17.02
C GLU A 138 1.03 -0.55 -15.70
N LEU A 139 -0.21 -0.08 -15.75
CA LEU A 139 -0.97 0.28 -14.55
C LEU A 139 -1.13 -0.91 -13.59
N SER A 140 -1.41 -2.09 -14.14
CA SER A 140 -1.61 -3.29 -13.32
C SER A 140 -0.31 -3.75 -12.67
N PHE A 141 0.79 -3.86 -13.42
CA PHE A 141 2.06 -4.33 -12.89
C PHE A 141 2.70 -3.32 -11.95
N LEU A 142 2.56 -2.01 -12.20
CA LEU A 142 2.97 -0.99 -11.22
C LEU A 142 2.12 -1.05 -9.95
N GLY A 143 0.81 -1.25 -10.07
CA GLY A 143 -0.06 -1.50 -8.91
C GLY A 143 0.37 -2.76 -8.13
N LEU A 144 0.81 -3.81 -8.82
CA LEU A 144 1.33 -5.02 -8.19
C LEU A 144 2.61 -4.78 -7.37
N THR A 145 3.44 -3.79 -7.72
CA THR A 145 4.68 -3.52 -6.96
C THR A 145 4.42 -3.18 -5.48
N HIS A 146 3.22 -2.69 -5.16
CA HIS A 146 2.79 -2.44 -3.79
C HIS A 146 2.88 -3.70 -2.91
N PHE A 147 2.50 -4.86 -3.45
CA PHE A 147 2.47 -6.12 -2.70
C PHE A 147 3.82 -6.83 -2.60
N TYR A 148 4.81 -6.41 -3.39
CA TYR A 148 6.08 -7.15 -3.59
C TYR A 148 7.34 -6.35 -3.26
N GLY A 149 7.20 -5.20 -2.59
CA GLY A 149 8.31 -4.46 -1.99
C GLY A 149 9.22 -3.72 -3.00
N ARG A 150 10.32 -3.12 -2.51
CA ARG A 150 11.14 -2.15 -3.26
C ARG A 150 11.81 -2.70 -4.53
N PHE A 151 12.19 -3.98 -4.51
CA PHE A 151 12.94 -4.61 -5.59
C PHE A 151 12.05 -4.96 -6.79
N SER A 152 10.74 -5.11 -6.59
CA SER A 152 9.77 -5.32 -7.68
C SER A 152 9.74 -4.11 -8.64
N LEU A 153 9.64 -2.89 -8.10
CA LEU A 153 9.64 -1.66 -8.89
C LEU A 153 10.96 -1.44 -9.65
N ALA A 154 12.09 -1.70 -9.00
CA ALA A 154 13.40 -1.64 -9.63
C ALA A 154 13.56 -2.66 -10.76
N SER A 155 13.10 -3.89 -10.55
CA SER A 155 13.17 -4.95 -11.56
C SER A 155 12.26 -4.67 -12.75
N TRP A 156 11.04 -4.17 -12.50
CA TRP A 156 10.14 -3.66 -13.54
C TRP A 156 10.79 -2.54 -14.36
N SER A 157 11.35 -1.53 -13.67
CA SER A 157 12.02 -0.40 -14.33
C SER A 157 13.22 -0.88 -15.19
N SER A 158 14.07 -1.77 -14.68
CA SER A 158 15.16 -2.36 -15.48
C SER A 158 14.63 -3.16 -16.68
N GLY A 159 13.58 -3.96 -16.52
CA GLY A 159 12.96 -4.72 -17.61
C GLY A 159 12.37 -3.84 -18.70
N THR A 160 11.71 -2.74 -18.34
CA THR A 160 11.20 -1.76 -19.30
C THR A 160 12.32 -1.06 -20.08
N GLY A 161 13.47 -0.74 -19.44
CA GLY A 161 14.66 -0.24 -20.14
C GLY A 161 15.27 -1.26 -21.10
N ALA A 162 15.29 -2.54 -20.70
CA ALA A 162 15.77 -3.63 -21.57
C ALA A 162 14.88 -3.84 -22.81
N ALA A 163 13.58 -3.52 -22.73
CA ALA A 163 12.65 -3.67 -23.86
C ALA A 163 13.04 -2.84 -25.08
N GLY A 164 13.61 -1.65 -24.88
CA GLY A 164 14.12 -0.80 -25.97
C GLY A 164 15.26 -1.47 -26.75
N LEU A 165 16.25 -2.01 -26.03
CA LEU A 165 17.39 -2.71 -26.61
C LEU A 165 16.99 -4.04 -27.24
N VAL A 166 16.21 -4.85 -26.52
CA VAL A 166 15.77 -6.18 -26.97
C VAL A 166 14.80 -6.05 -28.14
N GLY A 167 13.83 -5.15 -28.10
CA GLY A 167 12.83 -5.00 -29.16
C GLY A 167 13.45 -4.55 -30.49
N ALA A 168 14.25 -3.47 -30.45
CA ALA A 168 14.91 -2.97 -31.65
C ALA A 168 16.00 -3.93 -32.15
N GLY A 169 16.79 -4.50 -31.23
CA GLY A 169 17.85 -5.45 -31.55
C GLY A 169 17.33 -6.76 -32.12
N ALA A 170 16.31 -7.36 -31.50
CA ALA A 170 15.72 -8.62 -31.96
C ALA A 170 15.10 -8.48 -33.36
N TYR A 171 14.40 -7.37 -33.63
CA TYR A 171 13.85 -7.10 -34.95
C TYR A 171 14.95 -6.92 -36.01
N ALA A 172 15.99 -6.15 -35.70
CA ALA A 172 17.10 -5.91 -36.61
C ALA A 172 17.89 -7.19 -36.92
N VAL A 173 18.20 -8.01 -35.90
CA VAL A 173 18.90 -9.30 -36.09
C VAL A 173 18.05 -10.26 -36.92
N ALA A 174 16.75 -10.37 -36.63
CA ALA A 174 15.85 -11.25 -37.37
C ALA A 174 15.76 -10.87 -38.86
N THR A 175 15.58 -9.58 -39.16
CA THR A 175 15.34 -9.11 -40.53
C THR A 175 16.61 -8.89 -41.33
N THR A 176 17.68 -8.41 -40.70
CA THR A 176 18.92 -7.99 -41.38
C THR A 176 20.02 -9.05 -41.32
N SER A 177 20.20 -9.71 -40.17
CA SER A 177 21.28 -10.70 -39.99
C SER A 177 20.84 -12.13 -40.35
N LEU A 178 19.62 -12.51 -39.98
CA LEU A 178 19.05 -13.84 -40.24
C LEU A 178 18.20 -13.92 -41.51
N GLY A 179 17.91 -12.77 -42.14
CA GLY A 179 17.14 -12.70 -43.39
C GLY A 179 15.69 -13.17 -43.27
N LEU A 180 15.14 -13.22 -42.06
CA LEU A 180 13.77 -13.65 -41.83
C LEU A 180 12.78 -12.62 -42.37
N SER A 181 11.68 -13.10 -42.95
CA SER A 181 10.63 -12.20 -43.42
C SER A 181 10.02 -11.40 -42.25
N VAL A 182 9.59 -10.16 -42.53
CA VAL A 182 8.91 -9.30 -41.55
C VAL A 182 7.67 -9.98 -40.97
N LYS A 183 6.90 -10.68 -41.82
CA LYS A 183 5.74 -11.48 -41.41
C LYS A 183 6.10 -12.56 -40.40
N PHE A 184 7.16 -13.32 -40.64
CA PHE A 184 7.62 -14.37 -39.73
C PHE A 184 8.12 -13.78 -38.40
N THR A 185 8.85 -12.67 -38.46
CA THR A 185 9.37 -11.97 -37.27
C THR A 185 8.24 -11.45 -36.36
N LEU A 186 7.19 -10.89 -36.96
CA LEU A 186 6.01 -10.42 -36.22
C LEU A 186 5.18 -11.58 -35.66
N LEU A 187 5.07 -12.69 -36.40
CA LEU A 187 4.39 -13.90 -35.92
C LEU A 187 5.13 -14.53 -34.74
N ALA A 188 6.46 -14.62 -34.80
CA ALA A 188 7.28 -15.08 -33.68
C ALA A 188 7.15 -14.16 -32.45
N SER A 189 7.05 -12.84 -32.69
CA SER A 189 6.85 -11.86 -31.62
C SER A 189 5.47 -12.00 -30.95
N ALA A 190 4.46 -12.53 -31.64
CA ALA A 190 3.14 -12.82 -31.06
C ALA A 190 3.19 -13.90 -29.95
N CYS A 191 4.26 -14.69 -29.85
CA CYS A 191 4.45 -15.67 -28.78
C CYS A 191 5.00 -15.06 -27.48
N LEU A 192 5.58 -13.84 -27.53
CA LEU A 192 6.21 -13.20 -26.37
C LEU A 192 5.28 -12.99 -25.16
N PRO A 193 3.97 -12.65 -25.33
CA PRO A 193 3.03 -12.56 -24.21
C PRO A 193 2.84 -13.86 -23.41
N ALA A 194 3.23 -15.03 -23.94
CA ALA A 194 3.23 -16.27 -23.17
C ALA A 194 4.23 -16.20 -21.98
N ILE A 195 5.35 -15.50 -22.16
CA ILE A 195 6.33 -15.27 -21.08
C ILE A 195 5.70 -14.45 -19.95
N MET A 196 4.82 -13.49 -20.28
CA MET A 196 4.07 -12.72 -19.27
C MET A 196 3.11 -13.62 -18.48
N LEU A 197 2.45 -14.58 -19.13
CA LEU A 197 1.59 -15.56 -18.44
C LEU A 197 2.40 -16.48 -17.52
N VAL A 198 3.52 -17.04 -18.01
CA VAL A 198 4.42 -17.88 -17.20
C VAL A 198 4.98 -17.08 -16.02
N SER A 199 5.37 -15.83 -16.24
CA SER A 199 5.90 -14.97 -15.19
C SER A 199 4.87 -14.71 -14.08
N PHE A 200 3.58 -14.59 -14.42
CA PHE A 200 2.53 -14.35 -13.43
C PHE A 200 2.03 -15.61 -12.73
N PHE A 201 1.78 -16.70 -13.47
CA PHE A 201 1.16 -17.90 -12.90
C PHE A 201 2.18 -18.90 -12.33
N VAL A 202 3.45 -18.84 -12.77
CA VAL A 202 4.47 -19.84 -12.39
C VAL A 202 5.59 -19.21 -11.57
N ILE A 203 6.12 -18.06 -12.01
CA ILE A 203 7.32 -17.45 -11.39
C ILE A 203 6.94 -16.59 -10.18
N LEU A 204 5.91 -15.74 -10.31
CA LEU A 204 5.51 -14.81 -9.25
C LEU A 204 4.86 -15.57 -8.08
N PRO A 205 5.34 -15.42 -6.84
CA PRO A 205 4.69 -16.01 -5.68
C PRO A 205 3.35 -15.30 -5.42
N LEU A 206 2.22 -15.92 -5.77
CA LEU A 206 0.88 -15.30 -5.69
C LEU A 206 0.32 -15.15 -4.26
N GLY A 207 1.07 -15.58 -3.23
CA GLY A 207 0.69 -15.50 -1.82
C GLY A 207 0.23 -14.08 -1.39
N PRO A 208 1.08 -13.05 -1.49
CA PRO A 208 0.76 -11.67 -1.10
C PRO A 208 -0.50 -11.09 -1.78
N LEU A 209 -0.75 -11.44 -3.05
CA LEU A 209 -1.90 -10.99 -3.84
C LEU A 209 -3.24 -11.59 -3.39
N ARG A 210 -3.22 -12.88 -3.02
CA ARG A 210 -4.42 -13.60 -2.57
C ARG A 210 -4.90 -13.11 -1.20
N LEU A 211 -3.98 -12.58 -0.40
CA LEU A 211 -4.23 -12.07 0.94
C LEU A 211 -4.92 -10.70 0.91
N ALA A 212 -4.39 -9.76 0.11
CA ALA A 212 -4.98 -8.43 -0.05
C ALA A 212 -6.34 -8.43 -0.78
N SER A 213 -6.55 -9.36 -1.71
CA SER A 213 -7.85 -9.48 -2.42
C SER A 213 -8.99 -9.88 -1.50
N CYS A 214 -8.68 -10.54 -0.39
CA CYS A 214 -9.66 -10.96 0.61
C CYS A 214 -10.05 -9.84 1.58
N GLU A 215 -9.10 -8.98 1.96
CA GLU A 215 -9.39 -7.77 2.75
C GLU A 215 -10.35 -6.82 2.01
N ALA A 216 -10.21 -6.64 0.69
CA ALA A 216 -11.06 -5.76 -0.11
C ALA A 216 -12.51 -6.26 -0.28
N VAL A 217 -12.73 -7.59 -0.24
CA VAL A 217 -14.08 -8.19 -0.32
C VAL A 217 -14.83 -8.04 1.01
N GLN A 218 -14.12 -8.10 2.14
CA GLN A 218 -14.69 -7.93 3.48
C GLN A 218 -15.25 -6.52 3.72
N TYR A 219 -14.61 -5.48 3.21
CA TYR A 219 -15.09 -4.10 3.35
C TYR A 219 -16.40 -3.84 2.59
N ARG A 220 -16.63 -4.51 1.45
CA ARG A 220 -17.83 -4.31 0.62
C ARG A 220 -19.07 -5.02 1.18
N SER A 221 -18.89 -6.09 1.96
CA SER A 221 -19.99 -6.84 2.58
C SER A 221 -20.57 -6.18 3.84
N ILE A 222 -19.81 -5.30 4.51
CA ILE A 222 -20.26 -4.61 5.73
C ILE A 222 -21.22 -3.45 5.39
N VAL A 223 -21.01 -2.77 4.26
CA VAL A 223 -21.80 -1.59 3.85
C VAL A 223 -23.23 -1.93 3.43
N ASN A 224 -23.48 -3.12 2.84
CA ASN A 224 -24.81 -3.49 2.34
C ASN A 224 -25.80 -3.96 3.43
N ARG A 225 -25.40 -4.08 4.70
CA ARG A 225 -26.30 -4.50 5.80
C ARG A 225 -26.92 -3.34 6.60
N HIS A 226 -26.49 -2.09 6.39
CA HIS A 226 -26.88 -0.97 7.26
C HIS A 226 -27.96 -0.02 6.71
N ASP A 227 -28.47 -0.21 5.49
CA ASP A 227 -29.45 0.71 4.86
C ASP A 227 -30.93 0.36 5.15
N THR A 228 -31.21 -0.41 6.21
CA THR A 228 -32.59 -0.66 6.66
C THR A 228 -32.66 -0.37 8.15
N GLU A 229 -33.09 0.84 8.49
CA GLU A 229 -33.76 1.29 9.72
C GLU A 229 -33.28 2.69 10.14
N VAL A 230 -34.27 3.52 10.48
CA VAL A 230 -34.20 4.85 11.13
C VAL A 230 -34.20 6.08 10.19
N GLU A 231 -35.39 6.39 9.67
CA GLU A 231 -35.86 7.77 9.48
C GLU A 231 -36.34 8.36 10.82
N SER A 232 -36.02 9.64 11.07
CA SER A 232 -36.92 10.71 11.54
C SER A 232 -36.36 11.66 12.64
N ARG A 233 -36.51 12.97 12.35
CA ARG A 233 -36.71 14.18 13.21
C ARG A 233 -35.64 15.31 13.15
N HIS A 234 -35.92 16.27 12.25
CA HIS A 234 -35.95 17.77 12.33
C HIS A 234 -35.43 18.49 13.61
N GLU A 235 -35.00 19.77 13.67
CA GLU A 235 -34.76 20.94 12.78
C GLU A 235 -34.14 22.08 13.63
N GLY A 236 -33.45 23.09 13.04
CA GLY A 236 -33.23 24.39 13.73
C GLY A 236 -32.08 25.33 13.29
N ARG A 237 -32.20 25.94 12.10
CA ARG A 237 -31.96 27.39 11.75
C ARG A 237 -30.63 28.16 12.05
N ALA A 238 -29.93 28.46 10.93
CA ALA A 238 -29.32 29.70 10.40
C ALA A 238 -28.71 30.82 11.30
N ASP A 239 -27.47 31.24 10.99
CA ASP A 239 -27.21 32.52 10.26
C ASP A 239 -25.78 32.60 9.65
N GLU A 240 -25.66 33.32 8.53
CA GLU A 240 -24.44 33.55 7.71
C GLU A 240 -23.83 34.96 7.98
N THR A 241 -22.50 35.13 7.83
CA THR A 241 -21.86 36.15 6.94
C THR A 241 -20.32 36.26 7.09
N ASN A 242 -19.62 35.99 5.98
CA ASN A 242 -18.46 36.66 5.32
C ASN A 242 -17.44 37.47 6.16
N GLU A 243 -16.14 37.11 6.22
CA GLU A 243 -15.03 37.21 5.22
C GLU A 243 -14.10 38.41 5.53
N GLN A 244 -12.83 38.12 5.86
CA GLN A 244 -11.57 38.71 5.32
C GLN A 244 -10.41 38.80 6.34
N ASP A 245 -9.22 38.54 5.78
CA ASP A 245 -7.85 38.82 6.23
C ASP A 245 -7.01 37.78 7.01
N SER A 246 -6.26 37.02 6.18
CA SER A 246 -4.79 37.08 6.05
C SER A 246 -3.83 36.37 7.03
N LEU A 247 -3.02 35.53 6.37
CA LEU A 247 -1.55 35.41 6.45
C LEU A 247 -0.90 34.55 7.56
N LEU A 248 -0.20 33.53 7.06
CA LEU A 248 0.86 32.69 7.66
C LEU A 248 0.44 31.35 8.29
N GLY A 249 0.58 30.30 7.50
CA GLY A 249 1.40 29.12 7.83
C GLY A 249 0.87 28.15 8.88
N SER A 250 0.20 27.09 8.45
CA SER A 250 0.24 25.75 9.08
C SER A 250 -0.37 24.70 8.13
N PRO A 251 0.07 23.42 8.20
CA PRO A 251 -0.40 22.36 7.31
C PRO A 251 -1.75 21.79 7.81
N GLU A 252 -2.81 21.99 7.03
CA GLU A 252 -4.17 21.49 7.32
C GLU A 252 -4.26 19.96 7.09
N ARG A 253 -4.51 19.20 8.17
CA ARG A 253 -5.80 18.63 8.61
C ARG A 253 -6.47 17.65 7.64
N ASN A 254 -6.26 16.35 7.90
CA ASN A 254 -7.11 15.25 7.46
C ASN A 254 -8.51 15.37 8.08
N ARG A 255 -9.54 15.59 7.24
CA ARG A 255 -10.95 15.36 7.60
C ARG A 255 -11.39 13.99 7.05
N PRO A 256 -12.08 13.14 7.83
CA PRO A 256 -12.67 11.90 7.34
C PRO A 256 -13.94 12.20 6.53
N TYR A 257 -13.97 11.74 5.28
CA TYR A 257 -15.12 11.86 4.38
C TYR A 257 -16.10 10.68 4.63
N VAL A 258 -17.21 10.97 5.31
CA VAL A 258 -18.38 10.09 5.41
C VAL A 258 -19.17 10.18 4.10
N LYS A 259 -19.47 9.04 3.46
CA LYS A 259 -20.31 8.98 2.26
C LYS A 259 -21.67 8.37 2.61
N ALA A 260 -22.70 9.22 2.66
CA ALA A 260 -24.10 8.79 2.73
C ALA A 260 -24.62 8.38 1.32
N VAL A 261 -25.51 7.37 1.30
CA VAL A 261 -26.31 6.87 0.17
C VAL A 261 -27.75 7.32 0.48
N GLU A 262 -28.63 7.89 -0.39
CA GLU A 262 -28.84 7.71 -1.82
C GLU A 262 -29.68 8.88 -2.43
N SER A 263 -29.26 9.43 -3.57
CA SER A 263 -30.10 9.67 -4.77
C SER A 263 -29.22 10.24 -5.90
N GLY A 264 -29.36 9.71 -7.12
CA GLY A 264 -28.65 10.19 -8.31
C GLY A 264 -27.33 9.44 -8.62
N ARG A 265 -27.38 8.49 -9.55
CA ARG A 265 -26.18 7.75 -10.04
C ARG A 265 -25.30 8.57 -10.99
N VAL A 266 -25.77 9.71 -11.52
CA VAL A 266 -25.00 10.53 -12.49
C VAL A 266 -24.31 11.72 -11.83
N SER A 267 -24.92 12.36 -10.83
CA SER A 267 -24.32 13.47 -10.08
C SER A 267 -23.12 13.02 -9.24
N ARG A 268 -23.14 11.79 -8.70
CA ARG A 268 -22.07 11.22 -7.88
C ARG A 268 -20.79 10.89 -8.66
N ALA A 269 -20.90 10.51 -9.94
CA ALA A 269 -19.73 10.30 -10.79
C ALA A 269 -19.04 11.64 -11.12
N TRP A 270 -19.83 12.69 -11.35
CA TRP A 270 -19.32 14.04 -11.62
C TRP A 270 -18.72 14.72 -10.39
N ALA A 271 -19.34 14.55 -9.21
CA ALA A 271 -18.81 15.08 -7.96
C ALA A 271 -17.50 14.39 -7.54
N SER A 272 -17.43 13.06 -7.63
CA SER A 272 -16.18 12.30 -7.40
C SER A 272 -15.11 12.62 -8.44
N PHE A 273 -15.51 12.87 -9.70
CA PHE A 273 -14.60 13.34 -10.75
C PHE A 273 -14.03 14.72 -10.41
N GLN A 274 -14.85 15.66 -9.95
CA GLN A 274 -14.42 17.02 -9.61
C GLN A 274 -13.55 17.08 -8.34
N GLU A 275 -13.82 16.22 -7.36
CA GLU A 275 -13.01 16.05 -6.16
C GLU A 275 -11.64 15.41 -6.46
N ASN A 276 -11.62 14.38 -7.32
CA ASN A 276 -10.38 13.80 -7.83
C ASN A 276 -9.60 14.79 -8.71
N LEU A 277 -10.28 15.62 -9.51
CA LEU A 277 -9.66 16.67 -10.32
C LEU A 277 -9.01 17.75 -9.45
N ASN A 278 -9.61 18.09 -8.31
CA ASN A 278 -9.05 19.05 -7.36
C ASN A 278 -7.84 18.47 -6.59
N ARG A 279 -7.85 17.16 -6.27
CA ARG A 279 -6.66 16.46 -5.75
C ARG A 279 -5.51 16.40 -6.77
N SER A 280 -5.83 16.16 -8.05
CA SER A 280 -4.83 16.22 -9.14
C SER A 280 -4.17 17.59 -9.28
N LYS A 281 -4.90 18.70 -9.02
CA LYS A 281 -4.33 20.06 -9.09
C LYS A 281 -3.23 20.29 -8.04
N GLY A 282 -3.35 19.71 -6.83
CA GLY A 282 -2.34 19.80 -5.78
C GLY A 282 -1.05 19.02 -6.07
N LEU A 283 -1.16 17.93 -6.83
CA LEU A 283 -0.04 17.08 -7.24
C LEU A 283 0.58 17.47 -8.59
N PHE A 284 -0.14 18.25 -9.40
CA PHE A 284 0.24 18.57 -10.77
C PHE A 284 1.57 19.35 -10.84
N PHE A 285 1.68 20.45 -10.10
CA PHE A 285 2.88 21.29 -10.13
C PHE A 285 4.11 20.61 -9.53
N PRO A 286 4.09 20.03 -8.31
CA PRO A 286 5.30 19.49 -7.70
C PRO A 286 5.82 18.20 -8.34
N PHE A 287 4.95 17.36 -8.93
CA PHE A 287 5.33 16.03 -9.40
C PHE A 287 5.01 15.76 -10.87
N MET A 288 3.81 16.11 -11.35
CA MET A 288 3.39 15.75 -12.72
C MET A 288 4.03 16.62 -13.80
N LEU A 289 4.17 17.93 -13.56
CA LEU A 289 4.70 18.89 -14.52
C LEU A 289 6.19 18.70 -14.80
N PRO A 290 7.08 18.50 -13.81
CA PRO A 290 8.50 18.22 -14.08
C PRO A 290 8.69 16.96 -14.94
N LEU A 291 7.93 15.89 -14.65
CA LEU A 291 7.98 14.64 -15.39
C LEU A 291 7.43 14.80 -16.81
N LEU A 292 6.30 15.49 -16.97
CA LEU A 292 5.75 15.83 -18.28
C LEU A 292 6.78 16.58 -19.14
N LEU A 293 7.45 17.59 -18.57
CA LEU A 293 8.45 18.38 -19.28
C LEU A 293 9.67 17.56 -19.72
N VAL A 294 10.11 16.60 -18.91
CA VAL A 294 11.21 15.68 -19.25
C VAL A 294 10.83 14.85 -20.47
N TYR A 295 9.68 14.18 -20.42
CA TYR A 295 9.21 13.33 -21.52
C TYR A 295 8.91 14.13 -22.80
N VAL A 296 8.36 15.35 -22.68
CA VAL A 296 8.21 16.24 -23.83
C VAL A 296 9.56 16.55 -24.46
N ALA A 297 10.55 16.95 -23.67
CA ALA A 297 11.86 17.32 -24.18
C ALA A 297 12.60 16.12 -24.80
N GLU A 298 12.68 15.02 -24.08
CA GLU A 298 13.32 13.75 -24.47
C GLU A 298 12.74 13.19 -25.77
N TYR A 299 11.42 13.03 -25.86
CA TYR A 299 10.82 12.47 -27.08
C TYR A 299 10.83 13.47 -28.24
N THR A 300 10.85 14.79 -27.98
CA THR A 300 11.03 15.79 -29.04
C THR A 300 12.45 15.75 -29.60
N ILE A 301 13.47 15.49 -28.77
CA ILE A 301 14.84 15.22 -29.23
C ILE A 301 14.84 13.98 -30.12
N ASN A 302 14.39 12.84 -29.59
CA ASN A 302 14.46 11.55 -30.26
C ASN A 302 13.67 11.49 -31.58
N GLN A 303 12.50 12.13 -31.64
CA GLN A 303 11.61 12.04 -32.79
C GLN A 303 11.65 13.26 -33.72
N GLY A 304 11.97 14.44 -33.20
CA GLY A 304 11.95 15.69 -33.97
C GLY A 304 13.33 16.19 -34.38
N VAL A 305 14.31 16.16 -33.48
CA VAL A 305 15.62 16.79 -33.69
C VAL A 305 16.65 15.78 -34.20
N THR A 306 16.79 14.63 -33.56
CA THR A 306 17.77 13.58 -33.87
C THR A 306 17.75 13.11 -35.34
N PRO A 307 16.59 12.96 -36.03
CA PRO A 307 16.57 12.66 -37.46
C PRO A 307 17.25 13.72 -38.36
N THR A 308 17.42 14.94 -37.85
CA THR A 308 18.01 16.09 -38.58
C THR A 308 19.50 16.33 -38.27
N LEU A 309 20.10 15.51 -37.39
CA LEU A 309 21.50 15.59 -36.97
C LEU A 309 22.41 14.72 -37.87
N LEU A 310 22.58 15.14 -39.14
CA LEU A 310 23.41 14.44 -40.11
C LEU A 310 24.81 15.07 -40.26
N PHE A 311 25.83 14.22 -40.36
CA PHE A 311 27.24 14.60 -40.59
C PHE A 311 27.75 14.05 -41.94
N PRO A 312 28.81 14.63 -42.54
CA PRO A 312 29.40 14.10 -43.77
C PRO A 312 29.89 12.65 -43.59
N LEU A 313 29.49 11.74 -44.50
CA LEU A 313 29.77 10.30 -44.37
C LEU A 313 31.26 9.97 -44.19
N LYS A 314 32.17 10.77 -44.78
CA LYS A 314 33.63 10.59 -44.68
C LYS A 314 34.20 10.75 -43.26
N GLU A 315 33.46 11.42 -42.38
CA GLU A 315 33.88 11.73 -41.00
C GLU A 315 33.13 10.86 -39.97
N THR A 316 32.33 9.89 -40.43
CA THR A 316 31.45 9.08 -39.58
C THR A 316 31.65 7.57 -39.82
N PRO A 317 31.30 6.72 -38.85
CA PRO A 317 31.39 5.27 -39.01
C PRO A 317 30.30 4.65 -39.92
N PHE A 318 29.52 5.47 -40.65
CA PHE A 318 28.37 5.01 -41.43
C PHE A 318 28.59 5.14 -42.94
N GLU A 319 28.19 4.11 -43.67
CA GLU A 319 28.22 4.10 -45.15
C GLU A 319 26.99 4.77 -45.77
N GLN A 320 25.89 4.91 -45.00
CA GLN A 320 24.62 5.47 -45.47
C GLN A 320 23.98 6.40 -44.43
N TYR A 321 23.36 7.49 -44.88
CA TYR A 321 22.68 8.46 -44.02
C TYR A 321 21.50 7.87 -43.22
N ARG A 322 20.90 6.75 -43.67
CA ARG A 322 19.82 6.05 -42.94
C ARG A 322 20.30 5.45 -41.61
N ALA A 323 21.59 5.15 -41.48
CA ALA A 323 22.15 4.46 -40.31
C ALA A 323 22.27 5.35 -39.06
N PHE A 324 22.25 6.68 -39.21
CA PHE A 324 22.36 7.62 -38.10
C PHE A 324 21.20 7.48 -37.10
N TYR A 325 19.96 7.44 -37.60
CA TYR A 325 18.77 7.41 -36.74
C TYR A 325 18.68 6.13 -35.87
N PRO A 326 18.87 4.90 -36.42
CA PRO A 326 18.94 3.69 -35.60
C PRO A 326 20.11 3.69 -34.60
N ALA A 327 21.28 4.23 -34.98
CA ALA A 327 22.44 4.29 -34.10
C ALA A 327 22.23 5.25 -32.92
N TYR A 328 21.68 6.44 -33.16
CA TYR A 328 21.30 7.37 -32.11
C TYR A 328 20.28 6.75 -31.16
N ASN A 329 19.24 6.08 -31.69
CA ASN A 329 18.26 5.37 -30.87
C ASN A 329 18.90 4.25 -30.03
N ALA A 330 19.85 3.48 -30.57
CA ALA A 330 20.54 2.45 -29.80
C ALA A 330 21.38 3.01 -28.65
N ILE A 331 22.08 4.12 -28.88
CA ILE A 331 22.90 4.80 -27.86
C ILE A 331 22.01 5.38 -26.75
N TYR A 332 20.90 6.02 -27.13
CA TYR A 332 19.88 6.50 -26.20
C TYR A 332 19.32 5.36 -25.34
N GLN A 333 18.88 4.26 -25.96
CA GLN A 333 18.33 3.10 -25.24
C GLN A 333 19.35 2.42 -24.31
N ALA A 334 20.64 2.48 -24.65
CA ALA A 334 21.71 2.03 -23.76
C ALA A 334 21.84 2.92 -22.52
N GLY A 335 21.74 4.24 -22.68
CA GLY A 335 21.69 5.20 -21.58
C GLY A 335 20.49 4.95 -20.65
N VAL A 336 19.29 4.80 -21.23
CA VAL A 336 18.04 4.49 -20.52
C VAL A 336 18.15 3.19 -19.71
N PHE A 337 18.69 2.13 -20.32
CA PHE A 337 18.85 0.85 -19.65
C PHE A 337 19.79 0.95 -18.43
N ILE A 338 20.90 1.69 -18.56
CA ILE A 338 21.83 1.93 -17.45
C ILE A 338 21.16 2.77 -16.38
N SER A 339 20.46 3.85 -16.75
CA SER A 339 19.75 4.72 -15.81
C SER A 339 18.73 3.92 -14.97
N ARG A 340 17.81 3.21 -15.62
CA ARG A 340 16.76 2.42 -14.97
C ARG A 340 17.31 1.27 -14.12
N SER A 341 18.39 0.63 -14.57
CA SER A 341 19.06 -0.44 -13.80
C SER A 341 19.86 0.09 -12.61
N SER A 342 20.26 1.35 -12.63
CA SER A 342 21.01 2.01 -11.55
C SER A 342 20.12 2.65 -10.47
N SER A 343 18.80 2.70 -10.71
CA SER A 343 17.79 3.32 -9.81
C SER A 343 17.79 2.84 -8.35
N PRO A 344 18.18 1.58 -8.01
CA PRO A 344 18.30 1.18 -6.61
C PRO A 344 19.49 1.84 -5.89
N PHE A 345 20.51 2.29 -6.64
CA PHE A 345 21.83 2.66 -6.13
C PHE A 345 22.08 4.17 -6.09
N PHE A 346 21.58 4.93 -7.07
CA PHE A 346 21.74 6.39 -7.15
C PHE A 346 20.37 7.07 -7.20
N ARG A 347 20.13 8.03 -6.30
CA ARG A 347 18.82 8.69 -6.14
C ARG A 347 18.94 10.21 -6.18
N ILE A 348 18.20 10.84 -7.08
CA ILE A 348 18.16 12.29 -7.25
C ILE A 348 16.85 12.82 -6.65
N HIS A 349 16.94 13.48 -5.50
CA HIS A 349 15.78 13.94 -4.73
C HIS A 349 15.10 15.19 -5.31
N ASN A 350 15.67 15.82 -6.34
CA ASN A 350 15.14 17.03 -6.97
C ASN A 350 14.62 16.71 -8.39
N LEU A 351 13.32 16.84 -8.62
CA LEU A 351 12.67 16.56 -9.91
C LEU A 351 12.87 17.63 -10.96
N TYR A 352 13.01 18.90 -10.57
CA TYR A 352 13.12 20.01 -11.51
C TYR A 352 14.51 20.11 -12.13
N PHE A 353 15.55 19.77 -11.37
CA PHE A 353 16.93 19.81 -11.86
C PHE A 353 17.15 18.98 -13.15
N PRO A 354 16.81 17.67 -13.20
CA PRO A 354 16.88 16.89 -14.44
C PRO A 354 15.93 17.40 -15.54
N SER A 355 14.74 17.92 -15.22
CA SER A 355 13.85 18.53 -16.22
C SER A 355 14.49 19.73 -16.91
N PHE A 356 15.15 20.61 -16.17
CA PHE A 356 15.87 21.76 -16.76
C PHE A 356 17.05 21.31 -17.61
N LEU A 357 17.79 20.28 -17.18
CA LEU A 357 18.88 19.71 -17.98
C LEU A 357 18.36 19.11 -19.30
N GLN A 358 17.21 18.45 -19.29
CA GLN A 358 16.63 17.87 -20.51
C GLN A 358 16.14 18.94 -21.49
N ILE A 359 15.55 20.03 -21.00
CA ILE A 359 15.18 21.19 -21.82
C ILE A 359 16.43 21.88 -22.38
N ALA A 360 17.50 22.00 -21.58
CA ALA A 360 18.77 22.53 -22.05
C ALA A 360 19.39 21.66 -23.15
N ASN A 361 19.33 20.33 -23.02
CA ASN A 361 19.77 19.39 -24.06
C ASN A 361 18.97 19.59 -25.36
N LEU A 362 17.64 19.70 -25.28
CA LEU A 362 16.79 19.98 -26.44
C LEU A 362 17.19 21.30 -27.12
N ALA A 363 17.43 22.35 -26.34
CA ALA A 363 17.86 23.64 -26.87
C ALA A 363 19.23 23.54 -27.55
N ILE A 364 20.21 22.87 -26.93
CA ILE A 364 21.56 22.69 -27.48
C ILE A 364 21.51 21.91 -28.81
N LEU A 365 20.80 20.77 -28.85
CA LEU A 365 20.70 19.95 -30.05
C LEU A 365 19.92 20.65 -31.17
N THR A 366 18.88 21.42 -30.82
CA THR A 366 18.13 22.23 -31.80
C THR A 366 19.00 23.36 -32.35
N LEU A 367 19.73 24.08 -31.48
CA LEU A 367 20.70 25.09 -31.90
C LEU A 367 21.81 24.49 -32.74
N HIS A 368 22.25 23.27 -32.46
CA HIS A 368 23.23 22.58 -33.28
C HIS A 368 22.64 22.20 -34.65
N ALA A 369 21.40 21.70 -34.70
CA ALA A 369 20.71 21.43 -35.95
C ALA A 369 20.62 22.70 -36.83
N LEU A 370 20.38 23.86 -36.21
CA LEU A 370 20.40 25.16 -36.89
C LEU A 370 21.85 25.56 -37.26
N PHE A 371 22.70 25.87 -36.30
CA PHE A 371 23.98 26.57 -36.55
C PHE A 371 25.18 25.66 -36.84
N ASN A 372 25.07 24.33 -36.60
CA ASN A 372 26.14 23.33 -36.83
C ASN A 372 27.50 23.68 -36.21
N PHE A 373 27.51 24.04 -34.93
CA PHE A 373 28.72 24.44 -34.21
C PHE A 373 29.50 23.27 -33.56
N ILE A 374 28.95 22.05 -33.52
CA ILE A 374 29.63 20.87 -32.95
C ILE A 374 30.36 20.14 -34.08
N PRO A 375 31.70 20.05 -34.04
CA PRO A 375 32.49 19.60 -35.19
C PRO A 375 32.58 18.06 -35.33
N ASN A 376 32.15 17.30 -34.32
CA ASN A 376 32.38 15.85 -34.27
C ASN A 376 31.12 15.08 -33.85
N VAL A 377 30.75 14.05 -34.63
CA VAL A 377 29.61 13.15 -34.38
C VAL A 377 29.70 12.38 -33.05
N TYR A 378 30.90 12.05 -32.58
CA TYR A 378 31.09 11.33 -31.30
C TYR A 378 30.67 12.18 -30.10
N LEU A 379 30.76 13.51 -30.19
CA LEU A 379 30.23 14.40 -29.15
C LEU A 379 28.71 14.36 -29.11
N ILE A 380 28.06 14.23 -30.27
CA ILE A 380 26.60 14.03 -30.36
C ILE A 380 26.21 12.67 -29.77
N PHE A 381 26.97 11.60 -30.03
CA PHE A 381 26.76 10.31 -29.38
C PHE A 381 26.85 10.40 -27.85
N LEU A 382 27.82 11.16 -27.33
CA LEU A 382 27.96 11.36 -25.89
C LEU A 382 26.77 12.15 -25.31
N ILE A 383 26.29 13.18 -26.01
CA ILE A 383 25.12 13.96 -25.59
C ILE A 383 23.85 13.10 -25.61
N ILE A 384 23.67 12.25 -26.62
CA ILE A 384 22.51 11.34 -26.71
C ILE A 384 22.59 10.21 -25.67
N PHE A 385 23.79 9.73 -25.35
CA PHE A 385 23.98 8.80 -24.24
C PHE A 385 23.66 9.46 -22.90
N TRP A 386 24.11 10.70 -22.70
CA TRP A 386 23.81 11.52 -21.53
C TRP A 386 22.30 11.82 -21.41
N GLU A 387 21.64 12.10 -22.53
CA GLU A 387 20.18 12.26 -22.60
C GLU A 387 19.46 11.04 -22.02
N GLY A 388 19.84 9.82 -22.42
CA GLY A 388 19.27 8.60 -21.88
C GLY A 388 19.63 8.33 -20.40
N LEU A 389 20.75 8.86 -19.91
CA LEU A 389 21.15 8.74 -18.50
C LEU A 389 20.36 9.65 -17.56
N LEU A 390 19.86 10.78 -18.05
CA LEU A 390 19.13 11.79 -17.26
C LEU A 390 17.71 11.37 -16.88
N GLU A 391 17.29 10.16 -17.26
CA GLU A 391 15.98 9.64 -16.92
C GLU A 391 15.77 9.52 -15.40
N ILE A 392 14.65 10.04 -14.92
CA ILE A 392 14.39 10.26 -13.49
C ILE A 392 13.75 9.02 -12.85
N ALA A 393 14.37 8.48 -11.80
CA ALA A 393 13.71 7.58 -10.84
C ALA A 393 13.47 8.33 -9.51
N ASN A 394 12.19 8.53 -9.11
CA ASN A 394 11.86 9.18 -7.84
C ASN A 394 10.82 8.44 -7.00
N ARG A 395 10.94 8.60 -5.67
CA ARG A 395 10.05 8.01 -4.65
C ARG A 395 8.91 8.98 -4.35
N VAL A 396 7.67 8.57 -4.61
CA VAL A 396 6.50 9.19 -4.00
C VAL A 396 6.37 8.71 -2.53
N PRO A 397 6.12 9.62 -1.55
CA PRO A 397 5.79 9.29 -0.16
C PRO A 397 4.66 8.25 -0.05
N ALA A 398 4.70 7.44 0.99
CA ALA A 398 3.84 6.25 1.14
C ALA A 398 2.34 6.56 1.20
N ALA A 399 1.95 7.78 1.59
CA ALA A 399 0.56 8.18 1.80
C ALA A 399 -0.28 8.36 0.52
N ASP A 400 0.33 8.54 -0.65
CA ASP A 400 -0.40 8.84 -1.92
C ASP A 400 0.03 7.95 -3.12
N ARG A 401 0.66 6.80 -2.88
CA ARG A 401 1.39 6.03 -3.92
C ARG A 401 0.55 5.52 -5.07
N GLU A 402 -0.65 5.00 -4.84
CA GLU A 402 -1.43 4.38 -5.92
C GLU A 402 -1.94 5.43 -6.92
N PHE A 403 -2.43 6.57 -6.41
CA PHE A 403 -2.87 7.69 -7.24
C PHE A 403 -1.69 8.45 -7.87
N SER A 404 -0.59 8.65 -7.14
CA SER A 404 0.57 9.38 -7.64
C SER A 404 1.42 8.57 -8.62
N LEU A 405 1.52 7.24 -8.47
CA LEU A 405 2.16 6.37 -9.48
C LEU A 405 1.30 6.31 -10.74
N ALA A 406 -0.03 6.17 -10.61
CA ALA A 406 -0.93 6.27 -11.76
C ALA A 406 -0.83 7.66 -12.44
N ALA A 407 -0.83 8.75 -11.68
CA ALA A 407 -0.68 10.11 -12.19
C ALA A 407 0.69 10.34 -12.87
N THR A 408 1.76 9.74 -12.34
CA THR A 408 3.10 9.74 -12.95
C THR A 408 3.09 9.05 -14.32
N THR A 409 2.40 7.92 -14.45
CA THR A 409 2.25 7.25 -15.75
C THR A 409 1.38 8.02 -16.75
N VAL A 410 0.46 8.85 -16.27
CA VAL A 410 -0.30 9.76 -17.15
C VAL A 410 0.61 10.87 -17.69
N SER A 411 1.54 11.38 -16.88
CA SER A 411 2.53 12.37 -17.32
C SER A 411 3.48 11.83 -18.39
N ASP A 412 3.90 10.56 -18.31
CA ASP A 412 4.76 9.97 -19.36
C ASP A 412 4.09 9.97 -20.73
N SER A 413 2.88 9.44 -20.79
CA SER A 413 2.17 9.19 -22.04
C SER A 413 1.62 10.49 -22.59
N GLY A 414 1.23 11.42 -21.72
CA GLY A 414 0.90 12.79 -22.08
C GLY A 414 2.11 13.52 -22.70
N GLY A 415 3.30 13.35 -22.13
CA GLY A 415 4.53 13.97 -22.63
C GLY A 415 4.95 13.43 -23.99
N ILE A 416 4.94 12.09 -24.15
CA ILE A 416 5.22 11.40 -25.42
C ILE A 416 4.21 11.81 -26.50
N CYS A 417 2.92 11.94 -26.14
CA CYS A 417 1.88 12.36 -27.08
C CYS A 417 2.12 13.80 -27.59
N ILE A 418 2.40 14.74 -26.68
CA ILE A 418 2.74 16.13 -27.03
C ILE A 418 4.00 16.17 -27.90
N ALA A 419 5.04 15.43 -27.51
CA ALA A 419 6.28 15.32 -28.29
C ALA A 419 6.05 14.76 -29.70
N GLY A 420 5.17 13.77 -29.86
CA GLY A 420 4.81 13.23 -31.17
C GLY A 420 4.19 14.28 -32.10
N PHE A 421 3.32 15.16 -31.56
CA PHE A 421 2.77 16.29 -32.32
C PHE A 421 3.82 17.35 -32.64
N LEU A 422 4.67 17.70 -31.67
CA LEU A 422 5.74 18.68 -31.86
C LEU A 422 6.78 18.19 -32.86
N GLY A 423 7.21 16.92 -32.77
CA GLY A 423 8.20 16.29 -33.64
C GLY A 423 7.79 16.32 -35.11
N MET A 424 6.51 16.06 -35.41
CA MET A 424 5.98 16.15 -36.78
C MET A 424 6.13 17.55 -37.39
N ALA A 425 6.04 18.61 -36.58
CA ALA A 425 6.24 19.99 -37.03
C ALA A 425 7.73 20.38 -37.04
N PHE A 426 8.47 20.04 -35.98
CA PHE A 426 9.87 20.38 -35.78
C PHE A 426 10.78 19.75 -36.83
N GLU A 427 10.61 18.46 -37.14
CA GLU A 427 11.42 17.75 -38.14
C GLU A 427 11.32 18.43 -39.52
N VAL A 428 10.09 18.73 -39.94
CA VAL A 428 9.81 19.36 -41.24
C VAL A 428 10.35 20.78 -41.29
N TRP A 429 10.21 21.53 -40.19
CA TRP A 429 10.70 22.90 -40.10
C TRP A 429 12.24 22.96 -40.14
N LEU A 430 12.92 22.15 -39.32
CA LEU A 430 14.38 22.06 -39.28
C LEU A 430 14.96 21.61 -40.63
N CYS A 431 14.38 20.59 -41.26
CA CYS A 431 14.83 20.13 -42.58
C CYS A 431 14.70 21.23 -43.65
N ARG A 432 13.57 21.96 -43.67
CA ARG A 432 13.37 23.07 -44.63
C ARG A 432 14.37 24.21 -44.39
N TRP A 433 14.61 24.54 -43.13
CA TRP A 433 15.58 25.56 -42.75
C TRP A 433 17.00 25.17 -43.15
N GLN A 434 17.44 23.94 -42.88
CA GLN A 434 18.78 23.45 -43.24
C GLN A 434 19.01 23.41 -44.76
N VAL A 435 17.98 23.07 -45.55
CA VAL A 435 18.02 23.14 -47.01
C VAL A 435 18.14 24.59 -47.50
N SER A 436 17.46 25.54 -46.84
CA SER A 436 17.55 26.98 -47.18
C SER A 436 18.94 27.57 -46.95
N GLN A 437 19.71 27.01 -46.00
CA GLN A 437 21.08 27.40 -45.67
C GLN A 437 22.16 26.64 -46.49
N GLY A 438 21.76 25.96 -47.57
CA GLY A 438 22.70 25.36 -48.52
C GLY A 438 23.17 23.93 -48.21
N ARG A 439 22.61 23.23 -47.20
CA ARG A 439 22.96 21.83 -46.89
C ARG A 439 22.29 20.86 -47.88
N LYS A 440 22.95 20.61 -49.01
CA LYS A 440 22.39 19.86 -50.16
C LYS A 440 22.04 18.39 -49.88
N TYR A 441 22.60 17.78 -48.83
CA TYR A 441 22.34 16.37 -48.47
C TYR A 441 20.92 16.12 -47.92
N PHE A 442 20.17 17.17 -47.54
CA PHE A 442 18.78 17.08 -47.06
C PHE A 442 17.71 17.13 -48.18
N ARG A 443 18.09 17.43 -49.44
CA ARG A 443 17.15 17.47 -50.59
C ARG A 443 16.31 16.18 -50.78
N PRO A 444 16.88 14.96 -50.66
CA PRO A 444 16.11 13.73 -50.84
C PRO A 444 15.05 13.48 -49.76
N VAL A 445 15.21 14.08 -48.57
CA VAL A 445 14.27 13.97 -47.44
C VAL A 445 13.10 14.93 -47.63
N VAL A 446 13.38 16.17 -48.03
CA VAL A 446 12.38 17.22 -48.29
C VAL A 446 11.51 16.92 -49.52
N ASP A 447 12.07 16.31 -50.56
CA ASP A 447 11.31 15.97 -51.77
C ASP A 447 10.37 14.76 -51.58
N ARG A 448 10.71 13.81 -50.68
CA ARG A 448 9.77 12.73 -50.27
C ARG A 448 8.58 13.26 -49.45
N GLN A 449 8.80 14.29 -48.62
CA GLN A 449 7.74 14.87 -47.78
C GLN A 449 6.78 15.79 -48.54
N LYS A 450 7.20 16.41 -49.66
CA LYS A 450 6.30 17.21 -50.53
C LYS A 450 5.20 16.40 -51.20
N PHE A 451 5.42 15.10 -51.45
CA PHE A 451 4.40 14.21 -52.03
C PHE A 451 3.30 13.89 -51.00
N LEU A 452 3.67 13.77 -49.72
CA LEU A 452 2.77 13.49 -48.59
C LEU A 452 1.81 14.66 -48.27
N GLN A 453 2.28 15.91 -48.40
CA GLN A 453 1.48 17.10 -48.08
C GLN A 453 0.29 17.31 -49.06
N ARG A 454 0.37 16.76 -50.28
CA ARG A 454 -0.75 16.77 -51.25
C ARG A 454 -1.79 15.68 -51.01
N ALA A 455 -1.46 14.63 -50.26
CA ALA A 455 -2.37 13.50 -49.97
C ALA A 455 -3.07 13.59 -48.60
N GLN A 456 -2.72 14.57 -47.75
CA GLN A 456 -3.09 14.62 -46.33
C GLN A 456 -4.36 15.40 -45.93
N LEU A 457 -5.19 15.85 -46.88
CA LEU A 457 -6.43 16.57 -46.54
C LEU A 457 -7.62 15.73 -46.01
N PRO A 458 -7.69 14.38 -46.11
CA PRO A 458 -8.81 13.64 -45.52
C PRO A 458 -8.59 13.16 -44.08
N VAL A 459 -7.35 13.00 -43.60
CA VAL A 459 -7.06 12.27 -42.35
C VAL A 459 -7.23 13.13 -41.09
N LEU A 460 -6.97 14.44 -41.16
CA LEU A 460 -7.25 15.36 -40.03
C LEU A 460 -8.76 15.52 -39.75
N ASN A 461 -9.63 15.27 -40.75
CA ASN A 461 -11.08 15.40 -40.62
C ASN A 461 -11.74 14.26 -39.83
N ILE A 462 -11.03 13.16 -39.57
CA ILE A 462 -11.56 12.03 -38.80
C ILE A 462 -11.50 12.31 -37.28
N PHE A 463 -10.56 13.15 -36.84
CA PHE A 463 -10.38 13.47 -35.40
C PHE A 463 -11.05 14.77 -34.94
N PHE A 464 -11.27 15.75 -35.82
CA PHE A 464 -11.88 17.04 -35.47
C PHE A 464 -13.23 17.24 -36.18
N LYS A 465 -14.31 16.74 -35.58
CA LYS A 465 -15.68 17.10 -35.97
C LYS A 465 -16.41 17.77 -34.79
N VAL A 466 -15.87 18.90 -34.33
CA VAL A 466 -16.63 19.88 -33.54
C VAL A 466 -17.07 20.97 -34.51
N ARG A 467 -18.37 21.01 -34.79
CA ARG A 467 -18.99 21.92 -35.75
C ARG A 467 -19.08 23.31 -35.11
N VAL A 468 -18.07 24.15 -35.33
CA VAL A 468 -18.17 25.60 -35.09
C VAL A 468 -18.75 26.25 -36.35
N VAL A 469 -19.97 26.73 -36.24
CA VAL A 469 -20.61 27.61 -37.21
C VAL A 469 -20.01 29.00 -37.03
N GLY A 470 -19.39 29.56 -38.06
CA GLY A 470 -18.85 30.92 -38.02
C GLY A 470 -17.89 31.25 -39.17
N GLU A 471 -18.46 31.80 -40.24
CA GLU A 471 -17.88 32.79 -41.16
C GLU A 471 -16.51 32.57 -41.85
N SER A 472 -16.54 32.43 -43.18
CA SER A 472 -16.32 33.55 -44.12
C SER A 472 -15.61 33.09 -45.41
N ARG A 473 -16.30 33.20 -46.55
CA ARG A 473 -15.61 33.52 -47.82
C ARG A 473 -16.37 34.59 -48.57
N ARG A 474 -15.62 35.64 -48.88
CA ARG A 474 -15.99 36.87 -49.57
C ARG A 474 -15.72 36.74 -51.07
N LYS A 475 -16.44 37.56 -51.86
CA LYS A 475 -16.28 37.97 -53.27
C LYS A 475 -17.17 37.18 -54.27
N SER A 476 -18.00 37.79 -55.12
CA SER A 476 -17.90 39.11 -55.77
C SER A 476 -19.26 39.63 -56.28
N CYS A 477 -19.46 40.95 -56.17
CA CYS A 477 -20.24 41.92 -56.99
C CYS A 477 -21.57 41.52 -57.66
N VAL A 478 -22.67 42.26 -57.37
CA VAL A 478 -23.22 43.42 -58.13
C VAL A 478 -24.47 43.97 -57.40
N ASP A 479 -24.40 45.25 -57.02
CA ASP A 479 -25.39 46.35 -56.80
C ASP A 479 -26.86 46.18 -56.28
N PRO A 480 -27.44 47.24 -55.64
CA PRO A 480 -28.53 47.21 -54.64
C PRO A 480 -29.83 47.91 -55.18
N PRO A 481 -30.82 48.49 -54.42
CA PRO A 481 -30.96 48.73 -52.96
C PRO A 481 -32.41 48.70 -52.35
N TYR A 482 -32.49 49.02 -51.04
CA TYR A 482 -33.60 49.59 -50.22
C TYR A 482 -34.78 48.71 -49.76
N LEU A 483 -34.97 48.52 -48.43
CA LEU A 483 -35.83 49.35 -47.53
C LEU A 483 -36.14 48.66 -46.16
N SER A 484 -35.99 49.45 -45.09
CA SER A 484 -36.76 49.51 -43.81
C SER A 484 -37.00 48.28 -42.88
N ARG A 485 -36.42 48.37 -41.67
CA ARG A 485 -36.96 48.24 -40.27
C ARG A 485 -38.41 47.72 -40.04
N PRO A 486 -38.81 47.38 -38.78
CA PRO A 486 -38.24 46.54 -37.71
C PRO A 486 -39.35 45.61 -37.10
N LEU A 487 -39.11 44.81 -36.04
CA LEU A 487 -40.08 44.62 -34.92
C LEU A 487 -39.55 43.72 -33.79
N ALA A 488 -40.15 43.93 -32.63
CA ALA A 488 -39.67 43.69 -31.29
C ALA A 488 -40.12 42.35 -30.63
N MET A 489 -39.41 42.03 -29.56
CA MET A 489 -39.87 41.52 -28.25
C MET A 489 -40.51 40.12 -28.07
N SER A 490 -39.87 39.43 -27.11
CA SER A 490 -40.45 38.84 -25.88
C SER A 490 -40.69 37.32 -25.80
N SER A 491 -40.04 36.77 -24.76
CA SER A 491 -40.43 35.69 -23.84
C SER A 491 -40.96 34.37 -24.40
N LEU A 492 -40.26 33.27 -24.08
CA LEU A 492 -40.80 32.11 -23.36
C LEU A 492 -39.71 31.02 -23.21
N TRP A 493 -39.27 30.79 -21.97
CA TRP A 493 -38.66 29.51 -21.56
C TRP A 493 -39.79 28.56 -21.15
N PRO A 494 -39.71 27.27 -21.51
CA PRO A 494 -39.67 26.23 -20.47
C PRO A 494 -38.76 25.02 -20.80
N PRO A 495 -38.53 24.11 -19.83
CA PRO A 495 -37.31 23.30 -19.67
C PRO A 495 -37.47 21.83 -20.11
N ARG A 496 -36.42 21.19 -20.64
CA ARG A 496 -36.24 19.72 -20.63
C ARG A 496 -34.76 19.30 -20.83
N ILE A 497 -34.06 18.97 -19.75
CA ILE A 497 -32.80 18.18 -19.82
C ILE A 497 -33.00 16.93 -18.95
N HIS A 498 -33.61 15.89 -19.53
CA HIS A 498 -33.63 14.54 -18.93
C HIS A 498 -33.55 13.41 -19.97
N HIS A 499 -33.15 13.69 -21.22
CA HIS A 499 -33.16 12.69 -22.31
C HIS A 499 -31.84 12.43 -23.04
N SER A 500 -30.70 12.98 -22.59
CA SER A 500 -29.44 12.84 -23.33
C SER A 500 -28.45 11.81 -22.76
N ILE A 501 -28.76 11.13 -21.64
CA ILE A 501 -27.81 10.21 -20.98
C ILE A 501 -28.07 8.72 -21.34
N ASN A 502 -29.30 8.35 -21.72
CA ASN A 502 -29.60 6.96 -22.13
C ASN A 502 -29.12 6.62 -23.56
N ALA A 503 -28.77 7.61 -24.38
CA ALA A 503 -28.31 7.39 -25.76
C ALA A 503 -26.83 6.94 -25.88
N LEU A 504 -25.98 7.30 -24.91
CA LEU A 504 -24.55 6.94 -24.90
C LEU A 504 -24.30 5.52 -24.34
N SER A 505 -25.10 5.08 -23.37
CA SER A 505 -25.09 3.71 -22.84
C SER A 505 -25.51 2.67 -23.89
N LEU A 506 -26.55 2.96 -24.67
CA LEU A 506 -26.98 2.08 -25.77
C LEU A 506 -25.99 2.07 -26.93
N GLY A 507 -25.27 3.18 -27.18
CA GLY A 507 -24.28 3.29 -28.26
C GLY A 507 -23.05 2.40 -28.02
N LEU A 508 -22.54 2.35 -26.78
CA LEU A 508 -21.35 1.56 -26.44
C LEU A 508 -21.65 0.05 -26.45
N ASP A 509 -22.82 -0.36 -25.96
CA ASP A 509 -23.24 -1.76 -25.92
C ASP A 509 -23.58 -2.28 -27.33
N LEU A 510 -24.10 -1.42 -28.20
CA LEU A 510 -24.30 -1.72 -29.62
C LEU A 510 -22.97 -1.78 -30.39
N ILE A 511 -21.98 -0.95 -30.05
CA ILE A 511 -20.63 -1.01 -30.64
C ILE A 511 -19.88 -2.27 -30.19
N LEU A 512 -19.97 -2.67 -28.92
CA LEU A 512 -19.34 -3.89 -28.39
C LEU A 512 -20.00 -5.17 -28.94
N ARG A 513 -21.34 -5.20 -29.03
CA ARG A 513 -22.04 -6.31 -29.69
C ARG A 513 -21.80 -6.35 -31.20
N LYS A 514 -21.75 -5.19 -31.87
CA LYS A 514 -21.45 -5.15 -33.32
C LYS A 514 -19.97 -5.44 -33.62
N THR A 515 -19.03 -5.06 -32.77
CA THR A 515 -17.62 -5.48 -32.93
C THR A 515 -17.47 -6.96 -32.67
N ALA A 516 -18.08 -7.53 -31.63
CA ALA A 516 -18.07 -8.98 -31.41
C ALA A 516 -18.72 -9.76 -32.58
N ILE A 517 -19.84 -9.26 -33.12
CA ILE A 517 -20.52 -9.88 -34.27
C ILE A 517 -19.71 -9.72 -35.56
N ILE A 518 -19.09 -8.56 -35.80
CA ILE A 518 -18.24 -8.32 -36.98
C ILE A 518 -16.96 -9.16 -36.90
N THR A 519 -16.34 -9.30 -35.71
CA THR A 519 -15.20 -10.19 -35.51
C THR A 519 -15.58 -11.65 -35.72
N THR A 520 -16.77 -12.07 -35.27
CA THR A 520 -17.29 -13.43 -35.49
C THR A 520 -17.65 -13.69 -36.96
N ILE A 521 -18.20 -12.70 -37.68
CA ILE A 521 -18.56 -12.80 -39.10
C ILE A 521 -17.30 -12.79 -39.99
N ILE A 522 -16.29 -11.99 -39.65
CA ILE A 522 -14.99 -11.95 -40.35
C ILE A 522 -14.20 -13.25 -40.10
N MET A 523 -14.23 -13.79 -38.88
CA MET A 523 -13.68 -15.12 -38.57
C MET A 523 -14.40 -16.24 -39.34
N LYS A 524 -15.72 -16.13 -39.57
CA LYS A 524 -16.47 -17.16 -40.31
C LYS A 524 -16.16 -17.20 -41.81
N GLN A 525 -15.58 -16.14 -42.38
CA GLN A 525 -15.32 -16.00 -43.82
C GLN A 525 -13.91 -16.41 -44.28
N THR A 526 -12.99 -16.77 -43.38
CA THR A 526 -11.57 -16.98 -43.74
C THR A 526 -10.93 -18.31 -43.29
N MET A 527 -11.70 -19.29 -42.81
CA MET A 527 -11.12 -20.39 -42.02
C MET A 527 -11.32 -21.78 -42.60
N ASN A 528 -10.34 -22.24 -43.38
CA ASN A 528 -10.15 -23.64 -43.73
C ASN A 528 -8.97 -24.25 -42.93
N HIS A 529 -9.26 -25.37 -42.27
CA HIS A 529 -8.39 -26.49 -41.86
C HIS A 529 -7.19 -26.37 -40.88
N GLU A 530 -6.87 -25.23 -40.25
CA GLU A 530 -5.78 -25.19 -39.23
C GLU A 530 -6.22 -25.24 -37.74
N TRP A 531 -7.50 -25.46 -37.45
CA TRP A 531 -8.06 -25.36 -36.08
C TRP A 531 -7.70 -26.50 -35.11
N LEU A 532 -7.14 -27.63 -35.56
CA LEU A 532 -6.85 -28.76 -34.67
C LEU A 532 -5.71 -28.48 -33.69
N LEU A 533 -4.76 -27.61 -34.04
CA LEU A 533 -3.69 -27.16 -33.14
C LEU A 533 -4.16 -26.07 -32.16
N GLY A 534 -5.11 -25.23 -32.57
CA GLY A 534 -5.71 -24.19 -31.71
C GLY A 534 -6.67 -24.76 -30.65
N LEU A 535 -7.41 -25.82 -30.98
CA LEU A 535 -8.28 -26.55 -30.05
C LEU A 535 -7.49 -27.36 -29.01
N ALA A 536 -6.32 -27.89 -29.38
CA ALA A 536 -5.42 -28.54 -28.43
C ALA A 536 -4.85 -27.53 -27.40
N LEU A 537 -4.59 -26.29 -27.80
CA LEU A 537 -4.11 -25.24 -26.89
C LEU A 537 -5.21 -24.66 -26.00
N THR A 538 -6.46 -24.54 -26.48
CA THR A 538 -7.59 -24.08 -25.65
C THR A 538 -8.09 -25.16 -24.69
N ALA A 539 -7.96 -26.45 -25.04
CA ALA A 539 -8.26 -27.55 -24.12
C ALA A 539 -7.32 -27.59 -22.91
N VAL A 540 -6.04 -27.18 -23.04
CA VAL A 540 -5.10 -27.06 -21.91
C VAL A 540 -5.47 -25.91 -20.96
N THR A 541 -6.17 -24.88 -21.45
CA THR A 541 -6.64 -23.75 -20.61
C THR A 541 -7.92 -24.03 -19.82
N MET A 542 -8.56 -25.18 -20.03
CA MET A 542 -9.82 -25.60 -19.39
C MET A 542 -9.63 -26.77 -18.41
N LEU A 543 -8.39 -27.13 -18.08
CA LEU A 543 -8.16 -27.95 -16.89
C LEU A 543 -8.61 -27.14 -15.66
N PRO A 544 -9.43 -27.70 -14.75
CA PRO A 544 -9.66 -27.05 -13.47
C PRO A 544 -8.29 -26.81 -12.86
N ILE A 545 -7.95 -25.55 -12.62
CA ILE A 545 -6.80 -25.19 -11.81
C ILE A 545 -7.12 -25.75 -10.43
N VAL A 546 -6.64 -26.96 -10.16
CA VAL A 546 -6.53 -27.44 -8.79
C VAL A 546 -5.59 -26.45 -8.14
N SER A 547 -6.14 -25.52 -7.35
CA SER A 547 -5.30 -24.65 -6.54
C SER A 547 -4.53 -25.60 -5.63
N ALA A 548 -3.22 -25.67 -5.79
CA ALA A 548 -2.39 -26.47 -4.90
C ALA A 548 -2.68 -26.02 -3.46
N ASP A 549 -3.05 -26.97 -2.59
CA ASP A 549 -3.34 -26.70 -1.19
C ASP A 549 -2.12 -26.04 -0.54
N LEU A 550 -2.33 -24.87 0.08
CA LEU A 550 -1.25 -24.10 0.70
C LEU A 550 -0.66 -24.93 1.85
N THR A 551 0.63 -25.23 1.76
CA THR A 551 1.38 -25.93 2.82
C THR A 551 2.23 -24.95 3.59
N THR A 552 2.05 -24.91 4.91
CA THR A 552 2.92 -24.20 5.84
C THR A 552 3.80 -25.21 6.58
N THR A 553 5.10 -24.94 6.65
CA THR A 553 6.05 -25.76 7.42
C THR A 553 6.28 -25.09 8.76
N ILE A 554 6.01 -25.80 9.85
CA ILE A 554 6.26 -25.31 11.20
C ILE A 554 7.73 -25.58 11.55
N SER A 555 8.45 -24.56 11.99
CA SER A 555 9.86 -24.72 12.32
C SER A 555 10.04 -25.31 13.73
N SER A 556 10.77 -26.43 13.83
CA SER A 556 11.17 -27.03 15.12
C SER A 556 12.36 -26.33 15.79
N THR A 557 13.13 -25.55 15.03
CA THR A 557 14.41 -24.97 15.48
C THR A 557 14.29 -23.52 15.95
N THR A 558 13.18 -22.85 15.65
CA THR A 558 12.97 -21.45 16.05
C THR A 558 12.56 -21.37 17.53
N ASN A 559 12.98 -20.30 18.20
CA ASN A 559 12.60 -20.04 19.58
C ASN A 559 12.46 -18.53 19.78
N TRP A 560 11.22 -18.06 19.84
CA TRP A 560 10.89 -16.64 20.05
C TRP A 560 10.71 -16.28 21.53
N GLY A 561 11.12 -17.17 22.43
CA GLY A 561 11.02 -17.01 23.88
C GLY A 561 9.86 -17.80 24.50
N THR A 562 9.84 -17.79 25.83
CA THR A 562 8.78 -18.39 26.63
C THR A 562 7.60 -17.46 26.72
N TRP A 563 6.42 -17.95 26.35
CA TRP A 563 5.17 -17.23 26.44
C TRP A 563 4.81 -16.96 27.90
N GLU A 564 4.61 -15.70 28.25
CA GLU A 564 4.19 -15.23 29.57
C GLU A 564 2.66 -15.24 29.70
N GLY A 565 1.94 -14.96 28.61
CA GLY A 565 0.49 -15.09 28.57
C GLY A 565 -0.24 -14.05 27.74
N PHE A 566 -1.56 -14.13 27.79
CA PHE A 566 -2.45 -13.08 27.30
C PHE A 566 -3.05 -12.30 28.46
N GLY A 567 -3.30 -11.01 28.25
CA GLY A 567 -3.91 -10.17 29.26
C GLY A 567 -4.96 -9.22 28.75
N VAL A 568 -5.46 -8.42 29.69
CA VAL A 568 -6.33 -7.28 29.42
C VAL A 568 -6.01 -6.11 30.35
N SER A 569 -6.16 -4.89 29.87
CA SER A 569 -6.16 -3.71 30.74
C SER A 569 -7.45 -3.65 31.54
N LEU A 570 -7.35 -3.31 32.82
CA LEU A 570 -8.50 -3.09 33.70
C LEU A 570 -9.02 -1.64 33.62
N ALA A 571 -8.40 -0.79 32.80
CA ALA A 571 -8.79 0.61 32.66
C ALA A 571 -10.28 0.76 32.31
N TRP A 572 -10.97 1.58 33.10
CA TRP A 572 -12.34 2.09 32.91
C TRP A 572 -13.45 1.04 33.02
N TRP A 573 -13.39 -0.07 32.28
CA TRP A 573 -14.44 -1.09 32.36
C TRP A 573 -14.48 -1.79 33.71
N ALA A 574 -13.33 -2.04 34.35
CA ALA A 574 -13.31 -2.63 35.69
C ALA A 574 -13.67 -1.60 36.78
N LYS A 575 -13.56 -0.29 36.51
CA LYS A 575 -14.17 0.73 37.37
C LYS A 575 -15.70 0.58 37.37
N ALA A 576 -16.30 0.40 36.19
CA ALA A 576 -17.75 0.25 36.04
C ALA A 576 -18.27 -1.11 36.52
N PHE A 577 -17.56 -2.20 36.19
CA PHE A 577 -18.04 -3.57 36.33
C PHE A 577 -17.20 -4.43 37.28
N GLY A 578 -16.30 -3.83 38.07
CA GLY A 578 -15.34 -4.58 38.88
C GLY A 578 -15.91 -5.43 40.01
N THR A 579 -17.22 -5.36 40.27
CA THR A 579 -17.95 -6.21 41.23
C THR A 579 -18.59 -7.44 40.59
N ARG A 580 -18.54 -7.57 39.25
CA ARG A 580 -19.17 -8.65 38.48
C ARG A 580 -18.28 -9.89 38.40
N SER A 581 -18.54 -10.86 39.26
CA SER A 581 -17.81 -12.13 39.31
C SER A 581 -17.96 -12.98 38.04
N ASP A 582 -19.10 -12.90 37.36
CA ASP A 582 -19.35 -13.57 36.09
C ASP A 582 -18.45 -13.04 34.96
N LEU A 583 -18.21 -11.72 34.91
CA LEU A 583 -17.23 -11.14 33.99
C LEU A 583 -15.81 -11.58 34.31
N ALA A 584 -15.47 -11.72 35.60
CA ALA A 584 -14.18 -12.29 35.98
C ALA A 584 -14.03 -13.76 35.54
N ASP A 585 -15.10 -14.57 35.63
CA ASP A 585 -15.11 -15.94 35.11
C ASP A 585 -14.88 -15.95 33.58
N ILE A 586 -15.54 -15.05 32.84
CA ILE A 586 -15.41 -14.96 31.38
C ILE A 586 -13.97 -14.63 30.97
N PHE A 587 -13.32 -13.66 31.61
CA PHE A 587 -12.02 -13.20 31.16
C PHE A 587 -10.85 -13.99 31.76
N PHE A 588 -10.90 -14.38 33.02
CA PHE A 588 -9.74 -14.94 33.73
C PHE A 588 -9.82 -16.45 33.97
N SER A 589 -11.01 -17.07 33.89
CA SER A 589 -11.13 -18.53 33.96
C SER A 589 -11.09 -19.16 32.57
N ALA A 590 -10.54 -20.37 32.46
CA ALA A 590 -10.61 -21.20 31.24
C ALA A 590 -11.86 -22.12 31.21
N THR A 591 -12.72 -22.05 32.23
CA THR A 591 -13.97 -22.83 32.29
C THR A 591 -15.04 -22.23 31.38
N TRP A 592 -15.96 -23.06 30.90
CA TRP A 592 -17.18 -22.56 30.26
C TRP A 592 -18.07 -21.88 31.29
N THR A 593 -18.78 -20.84 30.87
CA THR A 593 -19.71 -20.07 31.72
C THR A 593 -20.94 -19.66 30.92
N THR A 594 -21.95 -19.14 31.60
CA THR A 594 -23.19 -18.65 30.99
C THR A 594 -23.26 -17.14 31.10
N TYR A 595 -23.49 -16.46 29.99
CA TYR A 595 -23.65 -15.02 29.91
C TYR A 595 -24.86 -14.71 29.02
N ASN A 596 -25.84 -13.96 29.53
CA ASN A 596 -27.10 -13.66 28.84
C ASN A 596 -27.73 -14.91 28.19
N GLU A 597 -27.84 -16.00 28.97
CA GLU A 597 -28.39 -17.31 28.55
C GLU A 597 -27.56 -18.05 27.48
N GLN A 598 -26.46 -17.46 27.00
CA GLN A 598 -25.52 -18.07 26.07
C GLN A 598 -24.38 -18.77 26.85
N SER A 599 -24.10 -20.03 26.51
CA SER A 599 -22.89 -20.69 26.98
C SER A 599 -21.68 -20.20 26.17
N ILE A 600 -20.68 -19.65 26.85
CA ILE A 600 -19.47 -19.10 26.24
C ILE A 600 -18.21 -19.68 26.90
N PRO A 601 -17.12 -19.85 26.14
CA PRO A 601 -15.86 -20.33 26.69
C PRO A 601 -15.15 -19.20 27.44
N GLY A 602 -14.75 -19.40 28.70
CA GLY A 602 -13.87 -18.46 29.39
C GLY A 602 -12.49 -18.36 28.71
N MET A 603 -11.87 -17.18 28.71
CA MET A 603 -10.63 -16.93 27.97
C MET A 603 -9.38 -17.41 28.70
N GLY A 604 -9.43 -17.48 30.03
CA GLY A 604 -8.29 -17.87 30.86
C GLY A 604 -7.11 -16.90 30.77
N LEU A 605 -7.36 -15.59 30.63
CA LEU A 605 -6.30 -14.58 30.62
C LEU A 605 -5.46 -14.66 31.90
N THR A 606 -4.14 -14.51 31.77
CA THR A 606 -3.20 -14.69 32.89
C THR A 606 -2.51 -13.40 33.31
N ILE A 607 -2.67 -12.33 32.52
CA ILE A 607 -2.11 -11.00 32.76
C ILE A 607 -3.25 -9.99 33.00
N ALA A 608 -3.12 -9.14 34.02
CA ALA A 608 -3.99 -7.98 34.20
C ALA A 608 -3.15 -6.71 34.38
N ARG A 609 -3.42 -5.68 33.57
CA ARG A 609 -2.79 -4.35 33.71
C ARG A 609 -3.72 -3.46 34.52
N TYR A 610 -3.25 -2.98 35.66
CA TYR A 610 -3.99 -2.16 36.61
C TYR A 610 -3.63 -0.68 36.42
N ASN A 611 -4.63 0.16 36.13
CA ASN A 611 -4.42 1.59 35.87
C ASN A 611 -4.41 2.39 37.19
N ALA A 612 -3.28 3.02 37.50
CA ALA A 612 -3.18 4.03 38.55
C ALA A 612 -3.80 5.35 38.10
N GLY A 613 -4.86 5.76 38.79
CA GLY A 613 -5.61 6.95 38.44
C GLY A 613 -4.88 8.27 38.69
N ALA A 614 -5.35 9.31 38.01
CA ALA A 614 -4.76 10.65 38.03
C ALA A 614 -5.71 11.74 38.58
N CYS A 615 -7.00 11.45 38.66
CA CYS A 615 -8.03 12.41 39.04
C CYS A 615 -8.27 12.46 40.56
N SER A 616 -8.67 13.62 41.06
CA SER A 616 -9.36 13.74 42.35
C SER A 616 -10.15 15.06 42.39
N TRP A 617 -11.10 15.18 43.31
CA TRP A 617 -12.01 16.33 43.41
C TRP A 617 -11.81 17.17 44.67
N ASN A 618 -10.71 16.95 45.39
CA ASN A 618 -10.33 17.79 46.53
C ASN A 618 -9.70 19.11 46.05
N THR A 619 -9.78 20.12 46.91
CA THR A 619 -9.08 21.40 46.73
C THR A 619 -7.72 21.34 47.44
N VAL A 620 -6.65 21.68 46.72
CA VAL A 620 -5.27 21.71 47.24
C VAL A 620 -4.74 23.13 47.14
N ASN A 621 -4.53 23.79 48.28
CA ASN A 621 -4.10 25.19 48.38
C ASN A 621 -4.85 26.15 47.41
N GLY A 622 -6.18 26.01 47.36
CA GLY A 622 -7.04 26.84 46.50
C GLY A 622 -7.08 26.43 45.02
N SER A 623 -6.33 25.42 44.62
CA SER A 623 -6.38 24.82 43.28
C SER A 623 -7.24 23.55 43.27
N THR A 624 -7.90 23.29 42.15
CA THR A 624 -8.68 22.07 41.90
C THR A 624 -8.27 21.47 40.55
N MET A 625 -8.58 20.19 40.35
CA MET A 625 -8.40 19.54 39.05
C MET A 625 -9.12 20.33 37.94
N ALA A 626 -8.39 20.63 36.86
CA ALA A 626 -8.95 21.20 35.64
C ALA A 626 -9.33 20.07 34.69
N ALA A 627 -10.48 19.42 34.89
CA ALA A 627 -10.92 18.34 34.02
C ALA A 627 -11.15 18.82 32.57
N SER A 628 -10.76 18.01 31.58
CA SER A 628 -11.10 18.29 30.19
C SER A 628 -12.63 18.36 30.00
N PRO A 629 -13.17 19.32 29.25
CA PRO A 629 -14.60 19.35 28.95
C PRO A 629 -15.12 18.11 28.20
N SER A 630 -14.23 17.33 27.57
CA SER A 630 -14.57 16.15 26.77
C SER A 630 -14.29 14.82 27.46
N ILE A 631 -13.66 14.81 28.65
CA ILE A 631 -13.39 13.57 29.38
C ILE A 631 -14.67 13.01 30.00
N SER A 632 -14.94 11.74 29.74
CA SER A 632 -16.10 11.05 30.29
C SER A 632 -15.85 10.58 31.74
N GLN A 633 -16.89 10.48 32.58
CA GLN A 633 -16.75 10.20 34.01
C GLN A 633 -16.20 8.80 34.31
N SER A 634 -16.54 7.80 33.47
CA SER A 634 -15.99 6.45 33.51
C SER A 634 -14.49 6.40 33.26
N ARG A 635 -13.93 7.43 32.61
CA ARG A 635 -12.50 7.52 32.26
C ARG A 635 -11.67 8.37 33.22
N GLN A 636 -12.29 9.02 34.19
CA GLN A 636 -11.63 9.74 35.28
C GLN A 636 -11.30 8.77 36.42
N MET A 637 -10.05 8.32 36.55
CA MET A 637 -9.64 7.33 37.54
C MET A 637 -9.08 8.03 38.79
N GLU A 638 -9.51 7.61 39.97
CA GLU A 638 -9.08 8.28 41.21
C GLU A 638 -7.61 8.00 41.54
N SER A 639 -6.87 9.07 41.83
CA SER A 639 -5.51 8.99 42.36
C SER A 639 -5.52 8.59 43.83
N TYR A 640 -4.59 7.72 44.21
CA TYR A 640 -4.35 7.37 45.62
C TYR A 640 -3.68 8.51 46.39
N TRP A 641 -2.99 9.42 45.70
CA TRP A 641 -2.30 10.56 46.29
C TRP A 641 -3.04 11.85 45.93
N LEU A 642 -3.77 12.36 46.92
CA LEU A 642 -4.80 13.39 46.75
C LEU A 642 -4.23 14.81 46.68
N ASP A 643 -3.09 15.07 47.31
CA ASP A 643 -2.47 16.39 47.34
C ASP A 643 -0.95 16.31 47.47
N TRP A 644 -0.25 17.40 47.14
CA TRP A 644 1.22 17.45 47.22
C TRP A 644 1.76 17.51 48.66
N LEU A 645 0.90 17.59 49.68
CA LEU A 645 1.35 17.53 51.05
C LEU A 645 1.79 16.08 51.28
N ASN A 646 3.02 15.84 51.71
CA ASN A 646 3.53 14.49 51.90
C ASN A 646 3.17 13.97 53.30
N SER A 647 1.88 13.88 53.60
CA SER A 647 1.32 13.45 54.90
C SER A 647 0.50 12.17 54.77
N SER A 648 0.25 11.45 55.87
CA SER A 648 -0.59 10.25 55.83
C SER A 648 -2.03 10.53 55.39
N SER A 649 -2.55 11.72 55.66
CA SER A 649 -3.89 12.17 55.23
C SER A 649 -3.97 12.49 53.74
N SER A 650 -2.83 12.66 53.08
CA SER A 650 -2.75 12.97 51.65
C SER A 650 -2.90 11.72 50.77
N TRP A 651 -2.96 10.54 51.39
CA TRP A 651 -3.18 9.26 50.72
C TRP A 651 -4.54 8.67 51.09
N SER A 652 -5.27 8.18 50.09
CA SER A 652 -6.55 7.50 50.30
C SER A 652 -6.56 6.15 49.60
N TRP A 653 -6.50 5.07 50.37
CA TRP A 653 -6.52 3.70 49.84
C TRP A 653 -7.93 3.16 49.58
N SER A 654 -8.98 3.93 49.90
CA SER A 654 -10.37 3.53 49.67
C SER A 654 -10.87 3.81 48.26
N VAL A 655 -10.26 4.76 47.54
CA VAL A 655 -10.63 5.14 46.16
C VAL A 655 -10.47 3.96 45.20
N ASP A 656 -11.12 3.91 44.03
CA ASP A 656 -10.92 2.83 43.02
C ASP A 656 -11.15 1.36 43.52
N ALA A 657 -12.12 1.17 44.43
CA ALA A 657 -12.42 -0.15 44.98
C ALA A 657 -12.85 -1.19 43.92
N SER A 658 -13.58 -0.77 42.88
CA SER A 658 -14.09 -1.68 41.84
C SER A 658 -12.96 -2.31 41.01
N GLN A 659 -12.02 -1.50 40.50
CA GLN A 659 -10.91 -2.03 39.69
C GLN A 659 -10.02 -2.96 40.53
N ARG A 660 -9.76 -2.62 41.80
CA ARG A 660 -9.06 -3.52 42.73
C ARG A 660 -9.79 -4.84 42.97
N ASN A 661 -11.12 -4.79 43.09
CA ASN A 661 -11.90 -6.01 43.27
C ASN A 661 -11.79 -6.93 42.03
N MET A 662 -11.81 -6.37 40.82
CA MET A 662 -11.57 -7.13 39.60
C MET A 662 -10.16 -7.73 39.56
N LEU A 663 -9.14 -6.97 39.98
CA LEU A 663 -7.75 -7.46 40.08
C LEU A 663 -7.65 -8.67 41.02
N SER A 664 -8.30 -8.61 42.19
CA SER A 664 -8.37 -9.73 43.14
C SER A 664 -9.12 -10.94 42.56
N MET A 665 -10.25 -10.71 41.87
CA MET A 665 -11.01 -11.78 41.22
C MET A 665 -10.25 -12.41 40.04
N ALA A 666 -9.44 -11.63 39.32
CA ALA A 666 -8.53 -12.13 38.29
C ALA A 666 -7.48 -13.06 38.92
N GLN A 667 -6.86 -12.63 40.01
CA GLN A 667 -5.89 -13.44 40.77
C GLN A 667 -6.50 -14.76 41.22
N SER A 668 -7.71 -14.74 41.78
CA SER A 668 -8.40 -15.95 42.26
C SER A 668 -8.79 -16.93 41.14
N ARG A 669 -8.71 -16.51 39.87
CA ARG A 669 -9.07 -17.30 38.67
C ARG A 669 -7.87 -17.72 37.84
N GLY A 670 -6.65 -17.44 38.33
CA GLY A 670 -5.41 -17.92 37.72
C GLY A 670 -4.58 -16.84 37.02
N ALA A 671 -4.99 -15.57 37.04
CA ALA A 671 -4.08 -14.50 36.68
C ALA A 671 -2.94 -14.42 37.69
N ASN A 672 -1.71 -14.41 37.21
CA ASN A 672 -0.51 -14.50 38.05
C ASN A 672 0.57 -13.50 37.64
N ILE A 673 0.32 -12.69 36.60
CA ILE A 673 1.19 -11.61 36.18
C ILE A 673 0.38 -10.31 36.22
N PHE A 674 0.88 -9.35 36.99
CA PHE A 674 0.22 -8.06 37.17
C PHE A 674 1.20 -6.95 36.80
N GLU A 675 0.72 -5.96 36.06
CA GLU A 675 1.45 -4.73 35.76
C GLU A 675 0.68 -3.53 36.31
N LEU A 676 1.37 -2.65 37.02
CA LEU A 676 0.87 -1.33 37.39
C LEU A 676 1.26 -0.37 36.28
N PHE A 677 0.31 0.33 35.66
CA PHE A 677 0.60 1.35 34.66
C PHE A 677 -0.14 2.66 34.96
N SER A 678 0.27 3.75 34.33
CA SER A 678 -0.30 5.08 34.54
C SER A 678 -0.52 5.79 33.22
N ASN A 679 -1.76 6.18 32.94
CA ASN A 679 -2.08 7.03 31.80
C ASN A 679 -1.57 8.46 31.97
N SER A 680 -1.56 8.96 33.21
CA SER A 680 -1.17 10.33 33.53
C SER A 680 -0.73 10.45 34.99
N PRO A 681 0.19 11.37 35.32
CA PRO A 681 0.48 11.74 36.71
C PRO A 681 -0.77 12.31 37.41
N PRO A 682 -0.85 12.23 38.76
CA PRO A 682 -1.88 12.94 39.53
C PRO A 682 -2.03 14.40 39.08
N TRP A 683 -3.27 14.87 38.93
CA TRP A 683 -3.55 16.17 38.29
C TRP A 683 -2.76 17.34 38.87
N TRP A 684 -2.48 17.35 40.17
CA TRP A 684 -1.73 18.42 40.84
C TRP A 684 -0.24 18.43 40.49
N MET A 685 0.28 17.34 39.92
CA MET A 685 1.63 17.27 39.32
C MET A 685 1.67 17.85 37.90
N CYS A 686 0.51 18.04 37.24
CA CYS A 686 0.43 18.54 35.88
C CYS A 686 0.57 20.07 35.82
N LEU A 687 1.25 20.60 34.80
CA LEU A 687 1.49 22.04 34.62
C LEU A 687 0.20 22.87 34.58
N ASN A 688 -0.84 22.33 33.93
CA ASN A 688 -2.14 22.97 33.79
C ASN A 688 -3.22 22.39 34.72
N HIS A 689 -2.82 21.59 35.72
CA HIS A 689 -3.74 20.86 36.61
C HIS A 689 -4.72 19.92 35.91
N ASN A 690 -4.45 19.54 34.66
CA ASN A 690 -5.32 18.70 33.84
C ASN A 690 -4.65 17.34 33.55
N PRO A 691 -5.25 16.21 33.97
CA PRO A 691 -4.67 14.89 33.73
C PRO A 691 -4.90 14.36 32.31
N SER A 692 -5.62 15.08 31.43
CA SER A 692 -5.81 14.73 30.01
C SER A 692 -4.71 15.26 29.08
N GLY A 693 -3.72 15.96 29.64
CA GLY A 693 -2.52 16.41 28.94
C GLY A 693 -2.41 17.94 28.82
N SER A 694 -1.41 18.41 28.08
CA SER A 694 -1.14 19.85 27.92
C SER A 694 -2.21 20.52 27.06
N ASP A 695 -2.30 21.84 27.12
CA ASP A 695 -3.28 22.60 26.33
C ASP A 695 -3.07 22.49 24.81
N ASP A 696 -1.85 22.14 24.38
CA ASP A 696 -1.44 22.00 22.98
C ASP A 696 -1.36 20.54 22.50
N GLY A 697 -1.53 19.54 23.38
CA GLY A 697 -1.48 18.12 23.03
C GLY A 697 -0.10 17.46 23.06
N SER A 698 0.98 18.25 22.93
CA SER A 698 2.32 17.75 22.58
C SER A 698 3.43 18.26 23.49
N SER A 699 3.16 19.21 24.37
CA SER A 699 4.12 19.64 25.38
C SER A 699 4.15 18.67 26.58
N ASN A 700 5.34 18.46 27.13
CA ASN A 700 5.50 17.86 28.48
C ASN A 700 4.48 18.47 29.45
N ASN A 701 3.62 17.64 30.06
CA ASN A 701 2.65 18.14 31.03
C ASN A 701 3.02 17.88 32.50
N LEU A 702 4.06 17.06 32.77
CA LEU A 702 4.56 16.87 34.12
C LEU A 702 5.49 18.02 34.54
N GLN A 703 5.23 18.63 35.70
CA GLN A 703 6.08 19.68 36.28
C GLN A 703 7.47 19.11 36.62
N ALA A 704 8.54 19.84 36.28
CA ALA A 704 9.92 19.35 36.42
C ALA A 704 10.30 18.95 37.85
N TRP A 705 9.72 19.59 38.86
CA TRP A 705 9.95 19.29 40.28
C TRP A 705 9.12 18.10 40.80
N ASN A 706 8.27 17.49 39.97
CA ASN A 706 7.48 16.30 40.29
C ASN A 706 7.96 15.03 39.54
N TYR A 707 9.10 15.07 38.86
CA TYR A 707 9.65 13.90 38.15
C TYR A 707 9.99 12.73 39.10
N ASP A 708 10.45 13.04 40.30
CA ASP A 708 10.67 12.07 41.38
C ASP A 708 9.36 11.69 42.08
N GLN A 709 8.45 12.65 42.27
CA GLN A 709 7.17 12.41 42.93
C GLN A 709 6.26 11.46 42.12
N HIS A 710 6.28 11.51 40.78
CA HIS A 710 5.56 10.52 39.95
C HIS A 710 6.11 9.10 40.16
N ALA A 711 7.43 8.95 40.32
CA ALA A 711 8.06 7.68 40.66
C ALA A 711 7.70 7.21 42.09
N VAL A 712 7.70 8.13 43.07
CA VAL A 712 7.24 7.89 44.45
C VAL A 712 5.80 7.38 44.44
N TYR A 713 4.93 7.98 43.63
CA TYR A 713 3.52 7.62 43.52
C TYR A 713 3.34 6.14 43.15
N LEU A 714 3.92 5.74 42.01
CA LEU A 714 3.79 4.37 41.49
C LEU A 714 4.48 3.34 42.40
N ALA A 715 5.68 3.64 42.91
CA ALA A 715 6.38 2.74 43.81
C ALA A 715 5.65 2.54 45.15
N THR A 716 4.93 3.56 45.63
CA THR A 716 4.13 3.48 46.86
C THR A 716 2.86 2.66 46.65
N ILE A 717 2.18 2.79 45.51
CA ILE A 717 1.07 1.89 45.14
C ILE A 717 1.56 0.45 45.07
N ALA A 718 2.69 0.20 44.40
CA ALA A 718 3.24 -1.16 44.29
C ALA A 718 3.58 -1.77 45.66
N GLN A 719 4.15 -0.99 46.58
CA GLN A 719 4.42 -1.43 47.95
C GLN A 719 3.12 -1.71 48.71
N HIS A 720 2.14 -0.83 48.61
CA HIS A 720 0.87 -0.96 49.30
C HIS A 720 0.10 -2.18 48.82
N ALA A 721 0.05 -2.43 47.50
CA ALA A 721 -0.58 -3.59 46.91
C ALA A 721 0.02 -4.91 47.42
N ALA A 722 1.36 -5.00 47.46
CA ALA A 722 2.06 -6.17 47.96
C ALA A 722 1.80 -6.43 49.45
N SER A 723 1.71 -5.36 50.24
CA SER A 723 1.59 -5.46 51.70
C SER A 723 0.14 -5.63 52.19
N ASN A 724 -0.84 -5.11 51.45
CA ASN A 724 -2.22 -5.00 51.94
C ASN A 724 -3.26 -5.67 51.03
N TRP A 725 -3.00 -5.80 49.72
CA TRP A 725 -3.98 -6.37 48.79
C TRP A 725 -3.67 -7.82 48.42
N GLY A 726 -2.50 -8.34 48.80
CA GLY A 726 -2.04 -9.67 48.39
C GLY A 726 -1.63 -9.75 46.92
N VAL A 727 -1.44 -8.59 46.26
CA VAL A 727 -1.06 -8.50 44.84
C VAL A 727 0.35 -7.96 44.73
N SER A 728 1.26 -8.76 44.17
CA SER A 728 2.61 -8.33 43.83
C SER A 728 2.70 -8.04 42.33
N PHE A 729 2.95 -6.78 41.96
CA PHE A 729 3.19 -6.42 40.57
C PHE A 729 4.53 -6.98 40.09
N GLN A 730 4.53 -7.59 38.91
CA GLN A 730 5.75 -8.04 38.23
C GLN A 730 6.49 -6.85 37.60
N SER A 731 5.73 -5.86 37.12
CA SER A 731 6.25 -4.67 36.46
C SER A 731 5.48 -3.40 36.83
N VAL A 732 6.16 -2.26 36.67
CA VAL A 732 5.58 -0.92 36.72
C VAL A 732 5.94 -0.18 35.44
N GLU A 733 4.93 0.40 34.79
CA GLU A 733 5.00 1.27 33.63
C GLU A 733 4.62 2.71 34.04
N ALA A 734 5.47 3.68 33.74
CA ALA A 734 5.25 5.06 34.18
C ALA A 734 4.54 5.93 33.16
N PHE A 735 4.37 5.42 31.93
CA PHE A 735 3.91 6.17 30.77
C PHE A 735 2.85 5.41 30.00
N ASN A 736 2.02 6.14 29.26
CA ASN A 736 1.12 5.56 28.27
C ASN A 736 1.14 6.44 27.03
N GLU A 737 1.66 5.91 25.92
CA GLU A 737 1.87 6.61 24.65
C GLU A 737 2.53 7.99 24.83
N PRO A 738 3.70 8.07 25.49
CA PRO A 738 4.26 9.32 25.95
C PRO A 738 4.71 10.25 24.82
N SER A 739 5.08 9.72 23.65
CA SER A 739 5.56 10.54 22.54
C SER A 739 4.44 11.04 21.62
N SER A 740 3.19 10.64 21.87
CA SER A 740 2.03 11.05 21.10
C SER A 740 1.72 12.53 21.26
N ASP A 741 1.27 13.19 20.18
CA ASP A 741 1.04 14.64 20.12
C ASP A 741 -0.44 15.05 20.29
N TRP A 742 -1.29 14.11 20.76
CA TRP A 742 -2.74 14.30 20.89
C TRP A 742 -3.26 14.35 22.33
N TRP A 743 -2.40 14.27 23.35
CA TRP A 743 -2.81 14.35 24.76
C TRP A 743 -3.18 15.79 25.15
N ASN A 744 -4.41 16.18 24.84
CA ASN A 744 -4.86 17.58 24.94
C ASN A 744 -5.80 17.83 26.13
N GLY A 745 -5.43 18.73 27.04
CA GLY A 745 -6.25 19.09 28.19
C GLY A 745 -7.62 19.71 27.84
N LYS A 746 -7.74 20.41 26.71
CA LYS A 746 -8.97 21.12 26.31
C LYS A 746 -9.97 20.24 25.56
N THR A 747 -9.49 19.21 24.87
CA THR A 747 -10.33 18.36 24.00
C THR A 747 -10.17 16.86 24.24
N GLY A 748 -9.27 16.45 25.15
CA GLY A 748 -8.98 15.06 25.46
C GLY A 748 -10.18 14.34 26.06
N THR A 749 -10.39 13.11 25.65
CA THR A 749 -11.54 12.29 26.07
C THR A 749 -11.19 11.30 27.20
N GLN A 750 -9.93 11.31 27.66
CA GLN A 750 -9.39 10.39 28.66
C GLN A 750 -8.18 11.01 29.39
N GLU A 751 -7.68 10.32 30.42
CA GLU A 751 -6.37 10.62 31.01
C GLU A 751 -5.25 10.33 30.00
N GLY A 752 -4.21 11.16 30.00
CA GLY A 752 -3.06 11.04 29.10
C GLY A 752 -2.04 12.14 29.36
N CYS A 753 -0.77 11.88 29.10
CA CYS A 753 0.28 12.87 29.30
C CYS A 753 1.42 12.67 28.30
N HIS A 754 1.76 13.72 27.55
CA HIS A 754 2.98 13.73 26.74
C HIS A 754 4.21 13.81 27.65
N PHE A 755 5.20 12.96 27.38
CA PHE A 755 6.52 13.03 27.98
C PHE A 755 7.59 13.01 26.89
N ASN A 756 8.39 14.07 26.82
CA ASN A 756 9.62 14.08 26.03
C ASN A 756 10.51 12.91 26.43
N VAL A 757 11.25 12.35 25.48
CA VAL A 757 12.15 11.21 25.72
C VAL A 757 13.17 11.48 26.85
N SER A 758 13.65 12.72 27.00
CA SER A 758 14.53 13.11 28.10
C SER A 758 13.84 13.07 29.48
N THR A 759 12.56 13.44 29.53
CA THR A 759 11.72 13.33 30.73
C THR A 759 11.51 11.85 31.08
N GLN A 760 11.17 11.02 30.09
CA GLN A 760 11.02 9.58 30.27
C GLN A 760 12.29 8.97 30.88
N ALA A 761 13.47 9.29 30.32
CA ALA A 761 14.75 8.81 30.83
C ALA A 761 15.01 9.17 32.30
N THR A 762 14.61 10.37 32.72
CA THR A 762 14.74 10.84 34.11
C THR A 762 13.79 10.08 35.03
N VAL A 763 12.51 9.97 34.67
CA VAL A 763 11.49 9.27 35.46
C VAL A 763 11.82 7.78 35.61
N ILE A 764 12.35 7.12 34.57
CA ILE A 764 12.81 5.71 34.65
C ILE A 764 13.91 5.55 35.71
N GLY A 765 14.87 6.48 35.78
CA GLY A 765 15.92 6.48 36.79
C GLY A 765 15.37 6.66 38.21
N ASN A 766 14.44 7.61 38.37
CA ASN A 766 13.77 7.88 39.64
C ASN A 766 12.94 6.68 40.10
N LEU A 767 12.17 6.06 39.19
CA LEU A 767 11.34 4.89 39.49
C LEU A 767 12.18 3.71 39.98
N ARG A 768 13.33 3.46 39.33
CA ARG A 768 14.25 2.41 39.81
C ARG A 768 14.74 2.69 41.23
N THR A 769 15.10 3.93 41.51
CA THR A 769 15.54 4.36 42.84
C THR A 769 14.45 4.15 43.88
N GLU A 770 13.22 4.58 43.59
CA GLU A 770 12.10 4.49 44.53
C GLU A 770 11.60 3.06 44.77
N LEU A 771 11.65 2.19 43.76
CA LEU A 771 11.40 0.76 43.91
C LEU A 771 12.47 0.11 44.81
N ASN A 772 13.75 0.43 44.59
CA ASN A 772 14.84 -0.10 45.41
C ASN A 772 14.74 0.36 46.88
N ASN A 773 14.44 1.64 47.12
CA ASN A 773 14.25 2.21 48.46
C ASN A 773 13.14 1.50 49.24
N ARG A 774 12.11 1.00 48.53
CA ARG A 774 10.98 0.24 49.11
C ARG A 774 11.20 -1.27 49.15
N ARG A 775 12.42 -1.75 48.84
CA ARG A 775 12.78 -3.18 48.75
C ARG A 775 12.00 -3.94 47.67
N LEU A 776 11.58 -3.23 46.62
CA LEU A 776 10.88 -3.77 45.45
C LEU A 776 11.84 -3.92 44.25
N SER A 777 13.13 -4.15 44.50
CA SER A 777 14.17 -4.23 43.47
C SER A 777 13.93 -5.32 42.41
N SER A 778 13.15 -6.35 42.74
CA SER A 778 12.75 -7.42 41.82
C SER A 778 11.67 -7.01 40.80
N ILE A 779 10.96 -5.91 41.05
CA ILE A 779 9.94 -5.40 40.14
C ILE A 779 10.63 -4.81 38.90
N LEU A 780 10.16 -5.25 37.73
CA LEU A 780 10.63 -4.77 36.44
C LEU A 780 10.10 -3.36 36.19
N ILE A 781 10.90 -2.53 35.52
CA ILE A 781 10.36 -1.34 34.87
C ILE A 781 10.11 -1.74 33.43
N SER A 782 8.87 -1.61 32.97
CA SER A 782 8.58 -1.59 31.54
C SER A 782 8.69 -0.15 31.02
N ALA A 783 9.00 -0.01 29.73
CA ALA A 783 8.93 1.27 29.04
C ALA A 783 8.80 1.04 27.52
N SER A 784 8.23 1.94 26.72
CA SER A 784 7.57 3.19 27.11
C SER A 784 6.08 3.21 26.79
N ASP A 785 5.48 2.06 26.44
CA ASP A 785 4.08 1.99 25.97
C ASP A 785 3.83 2.92 24.77
N GLU A 786 4.76 2.98 23.82
CA GLU A 786 4.58 3.84 22.63
C GLU A 786 3.43 3.33 21.76
N ASN A 787 2.64 4.25 21.21
CA ASN A 787 1.44 3.95 20.41
C ASN A 787 1.73 3.08 19.17
N THR A 788 2.93 3.21 18.60
CA THR A 788 3.32 2.50 17.36
C THR A 788 4.71 1.89 17.47
N TYR A 789 4.98 0.87 16.64
CA TYR A 789 6.29 0.22 16.56
C TYR A 789 7.39 1.19 16.15
N ASP A 790 7.12 2.08 15.19
CA ASP A 790 8.11 3.04 14.71
C ASP A 790 8.44 4.11 15.75
N LEU A 791 7.45 4.55 16.55
CA LEU A 791 7.70 5.42 17.71
C LEU A 791 8.49 4.68 18.79
N ALA A 792 8.16 3.43 19.11
CA ALA A 792 8.94 2.61 20.05
C ALA A 792 10.42 2.49 19.64
N ILE A 793 10.69 2.29 18.34
CA ILE A 793 12.06 2.28 17.80
C ILE A 793 12.73 3.63 18.01
N SER A 794 12.05 4.73 17.71
CA SER A 794 12.58 6.09 17.90
C SER A 794 12.90 6.35 19.38
N THR A 795 11.95 6.08 20.27
CA THR A 795 12.10 6.29 21.71
C THR A 795 13.22 5.44 22.29
N TRP A 796 13.28 4.14 21.96
CA TRP A 796 14.34 3.25 22.45
C TRP A 796 15.74 3.73 22.06
N ASN A 797 15.92 4.19 20.82
CA ASN A 797 17.21 4.70 20.35
C ASN A 797 17.62 6.01 21.02
N ASN A 798 16.67 6.79 21.54
CA ASN A 798 16.92 8.12 22.11
C ASN A 798 16.85 8.17 23.65
N LEU A 799 16.36 7.12 24.34
CA LEU A 799 16.30 7.04 25.81
C LEU A 799 17.67 7.09 26.50
N GLY A 800 18.72 6.68 25.79
CA GLY A 800 20.08 6.64 26.32
C GLY A 800 20.36 5.44 27.24
N SER A 801 21.65 5.14 27.44
CA SER A 801 22.08 3.91 28.12
C SER A 801 21.74 3.88 29.62
N ALA A 802 21.65 5.04 30.28
CA ALA A 802 21.32 5.13 31.70
C ALA A 802 19.88 4.67 31.98
N ALA A 803 18.91 5.12 31.17
CA ALA A 803 17.52 4.73 31.29
C ALA A 803 17.30 3.27 30.84
N THR A 804 17.80 2.90 29.66
CA THR A 804 17.60 1.54 29.10
C THR A 804 18.21 0.42 29.94
N ARG A 805 19.21 0.69 30.80
CA ARG A 805 19.71 -0.27 31.81
C ARG A 805 18.68 -0.59 32.90
N ASN A 806 17.84 0.39 33.27
CA ASN A 806 16.81 0.22 34.31
C ASN A 806 15.52 -0.41 33.77
N VAL A 807 15.31 -0.37 32.45
CA VAL A 807 14.19 -1.02 31.76
C VAL A 807 14.44 -2.53 31.67
N GLY A 808 13.54 -3.32 32.27
CA GLY A 808 13.58 -4.78 32.25
C GLY A 808 12.83 -5.40 31.07
N ARG A 809 11.87 -4.66 30.50
CA ARG A 809 11.04 -5.08 29.37
C ARG A 809 10.63 -3.89 28.52
N ILE A 810 10.63 -4.06 27.20
CA ILE A 810 10.07 -3.08 26.28
C ILE A 810 8.58 -3.37 26.12
N ASN A 811 7.76 -2.34 26.28
CA ASN A 811 6.34 -2.39 25.97
C ASN A 811 6.04 -1.47 24.77
N VAL A 812 5.09 -1.89 23.92
CA VAL A 812 4.62 -1.14 22.74
C VAL A 812 3.16 -1.48 22.47
N HIS A 813 2.42 -0.54 21.88
CA HIS A 813 1.04 -0.76 21.46
C HIS A 813 0.97 -1.13 19.97
N GLY A 814 -0.10 -1.86 19.60
CA GLY A 814 -0.28 -2.37 18.25
C GLY A 814 -0.99 -1.43 17.26
N TYR A 815 -1.16 -0.14 17.56
CA TYR A 815 -2.02 0.77 16.79
C TYR A 815 -1.47 1.19 15.41
N GLN A 816 -0.32 0.65 15.01
CA GLN A 816 0.16 0.74 13.62
C GLN A 816 -0.43 -0.36 12.70
N TYR A 817 -1.33 -1.21 13.23
CA TYR A 817 -2.01 -2.28 12.49
C TYR A 817 -1.03 -3.12 11.66
N ALA A 818 -1.34 -3.43 10.40
CA ALA A 818 -0.50 -4.25 9.54
C ALA A 818 0.82 -3.56 9.10
N GLU A 819 0.99 -2.28 9.44
CA GLU A 819 2.17 -1.48 9.12
C GLU A 819 3.21 -1.48 10.26
N GLY A 820 4.30 -0.75 10.05
CA GLY A 820 5.36 -0.55 11.03
C GLY A 820 6.45 -1.63 11.05
N ARG A 821 7.61 -1.26 11.60
CA ARG A 821 8.81 -2.12 11.62
C ARG A 821 8.90 -3.00 12.86
N ARG A 822 7.92 -3.89 13.06
CA ARG A 822 7.91 -4.91 14.13
C ARG A 822 9.24 -5.67 14.24
N ASP A 823 9.78 -6.07 13.09
CA ASP A 823 11.05 -6.79 12.94
C ASP A 823 12.25 -6.00 13.49
N THR A 824 12.26 -4.69 13.26
CA THR A 824 13.32 -3.79 13.75
C THR A 824 13.20 -3.59 15.26
N LEU A 825 11.97 -3.43 15.78
CA LEU A 825 11.74 -3.34 17.22
C LEU A 825 12.15 -4.63 17.94
N TYR A 826 11.78 -5.79 17.38
CA TYR A 826 12.25 -7.08 17.88
C TYR A 826 13.78 -7.17 17.90
N SER A 827 14.43 -6.76 16.81
CA SER A 827 15.90 -6.77 16.72
C SER A 827 16.56 -5.89 17.79
N LEU A 828 15.97 -4.73 18.09
CA LEU A 828 16.44 -3.84 19.16
C LEU A 828 16.22 -4.46 20.55
N ALA A 829 15.05 -5.02 20.81
CA ALA A 829 14.75 -5.70 22.07
C ALA A 829 15.69 -6.88 22.32
N SER A 830 15.83 -7.75 21.32
CA SER A 830 16.66 -8.95 21.36
C SER A 830 18.14 -8.61 21.53
N SER A 831 18.67 -7.65 20.75
CA SER A 831 20.07 -7.20 20.88
C SER A 831 20.38 -6.55 22.24
N ALA A 832 19.38 -5.95 22.89
CA ALA A 832 19.48 -5.40 24.23
C ALA A 832 19.22 -6.42 25.35
N GLY A 833 18.91 -7.68 25.00
CA GLY A 833 18.56 -8.73 25.96
C GLY A 833 17.28 -8.43 26.75
N LYS A 834 16.33 -7.73 26.14
CA LYS A 834 15.07 -7.31 26.76
C LYS A 834 13.91 -8.18 26.29
N ARG A 835 12.97 -8.43 27.20
CA ARG A 835 11.64 -8.92 26.83
C ARG A 835 10.88 -7.84 26.05
N LEU A 836 9.91 -8.26 25.25
CA LEU A 836 9.07 -7.39 24.44
C LEU A 836 7.61 -7.82 24.57
N TRP A 837 6.73 -6.91 24.95
CA TRP A 837 5.29 -7.14 24.97
C TRP A 837 4.60 -6.24 23.94
N ASN A 838 3.56 -6.78 23.30
CA ASN A 838 2.47 -5.91 22.87
C ASN A 838 1.58 -5.68 24.11
N SER A 839 1.71 -4.52 24.74
CA SER A 839 1.09 -4.20 26.02
C SER A 839 -0.32 -3.61 25.88
N GLU A 840 -0.73 -3.27 24.66
CA GLU A 840 -2.07 -2.77 24.38
C GLU A 840 -2.43 -2.90 22.90
N TYR A 841 -3.61 -3.46 22.66
CA TYR A 841 -4.26 -3.38 21.36
C TYR A 841 -5.77 -3.52 21.49
N GLY A 842 -6.50 -2.75 20.67
CA GLY A 842 -7.93 -2.79 20.50
C GLY A 842 -8.30 -2.03 19.22
N GLU A 843 -9.47 -2.29 18.64
CA GLU A 843 -9.90 -1.60 17.41
C GLU A 843 -11.41 -1.83 17.16
N ASN A 844 -12.01 -1.11 16.21
CA ASN A 844 -13.47 -1.02 16.02
C ASN A 844 -14.10 -2.03 15.04
N ASP A 845 -13.34 -2.90 14.39
CA ASP A 845 -13.82 -4.01 13.56
C ASP A 845 -14.46 -5.09 14.44
N ALA A 846 -15.78 -5.02 14.61
CA ALA A 846 -16.53 -5.99 15.39
C ALA A 846 -16.45 -7.43 14.82
N THR A 847 -16.00 -7.63 13.57
CA THR A 847 -15.88 -8.97 12.99
C THR A 847 -14.77 -9.80 13.64
N GLY A 848 -13.71 -9.13 14.12
CA GLY A 848 -12.53 -9.77 14.71
C GLY A 848 -11.44 -10.17 13.71
N GLN A 849 -11.63 -9.94 12.41
CA GLN A 849 -10.59 -10.22 11.43
C GLN A 849 -9.35 -9.35 11.65
N THR A 850 -9.53 -8.04 11.83
CA THR A 850 -8.42 -7.10 12.01
C THR A 850 -7.61 -7.45 13.26
N LEU A 851 -8.28 -7.84 14.35
CA LEU A 851 -7.63 -8.36 15.55
C LEU A 851 -6.74 -9.57 15.25
N VAL A 852 -7.28 -10.60 14.61
CA VAL A 852 -6.54 -11.85 14.37
C VAL A 852 -5.39 -11.63 13.38
N THR A 853 -5.58 -10.82 12.34
CA THR A 853 -4.52 -10.46 11.41
C THR A 853 -3.36 -9.80 12.13
N ASN A 854 -3.63 -8.78 12.96
CA ASN A 854 -2.56 -8.09 13.68
C ASN A 854 -1.88 -8.95 14.73
N LEU A 855 -2.65 -9.77 15.46
CA LEU A 855 -2.08 -10.72 16.42
C LEU A 855 -1.13 -11.72 15.75
N LEU A 856 -1.50 -12.28 14.59
CA LEU A 856 -0.64 -13.20 13.83
C LEU A 856 0.61 -12.49 13.26
N LEU A 857 0.47 -11.23 12.82
CA LEU A 857 1.63 -10.43 12.41
C LEU A 857 2.56 -10.11 13.57
N ASP A 858 2.03 -9.87 14.78
CA ASP A 858 2.84 -9.67 15.98
C ASP A 858 3.62 -10.94 16.31
N PHE A 859 2.96 -12.11 16.31
CA PHE A 859 3.65 -13.40 16.49
C PHE A 859 4.72 -13.65 15.43
N ARG A 860 4.51 -13.19 14.19
CA ARG A 860 5.43 -13.44 13.08
C ARG A 860 6.60 -12.46 13.00
N TRP A 861 6.43 -11.22 13.44
CA TRP A 861 7.41 -10.15 13.20
C TRP A 861 7.83 -9.39 14.46
N LEU A 862 6.94 -9.25 15.45
CA LEU A 862 7.24 -8.57 16.71
C LEU A 862 7.84 -9.54 17.73
N HIS A 863 7.49 -10.83 17.64
CA HIS A 863 7.90 -11.89 18.57
C HIS A 863 7.70 -11.49 20.05
N PRO A 864 6.49 -11.04 20.44
CA PRO A 864 6.26 -10.67 21.82
C PRO A 864 6.28 -11.92 22.72
N THR A 865 6.64 -11.74 23.99
CA THR A 865 6.48 -12.79 25.02
C THR A 865 5.15 -12.70 25.75
N ALA A 866 4.39 -11.60 25.57
CA ALA A 866 3.00 -11.50 25.98
C ALA A 866 2.22 -10.52 25.11
N TRP A 867 0.90 -10.66 25.12
CA TRP A 867 0.00 -9.81 24.35
C TRP A 867 -1.21 -9.41 25.19
N VAL A 868 -1.50 -8.12 25.27
CA VAL A 868 -2.54 -7.57 26.15
C VAL A 868 -3.60 -6.80 25.36
N TYR A 869 -4.86 -7.22 25.51
CA TYR A 869 -6.00 -6.48 24.97
C TYR A 869 -6.23 -5.19 25.75
N TRP A 870 -6.76 -4.16 25.09
CA TRP A 870 -7.08 -2.89 25.74
C TRP A 870 -8.27 -3.03 26.70
N GLN A 871 -9.47 -2.62 26.31
CA GLN A 871 -10.67 -2.73 27.15
C GLN A 871 -11.46 -4.00 26.81
N ALA A 872 -11.70 -4.83 27.81
CA ALA A 872 -12.51 -6.04 27.62
C ALA A 872 -13.97 -5.72 27.25
N ILE A 873 -14.49 -4.60 27.78
CA ILE A 873 -15.87 -4.16 27.61
C ILE A 873 -15.87 -2.70 27.15
N ASP A 874 -16.35 -2.48 25.94
CA ASP A 874 -16.50 -1.17 25.31
C ASP A 874 -17.48 -1.26 24.14
N GLY A 875 -17.95 -0.12 23.66
CA GLY A 875 -18.92 -0.03 22.57
C GLY A 875 -18.27 0.02 21.18
N SER A 876 -19.12 0.09 20.15
CA SER A 876 -18.70 0.40 18.77
C SER A 876 -17.61 -0.53 18.22
N GLY A 877 -17.64 -1.81 18.62
CA GLY A 877 -16.72 -2.85 18.15
C GLY A 877 -15.38 -2.94 18.89
N TRP A 878 -15.10 -2.05 19.84
CA TRP A 878 -13.85 -2.05 20.63
C TRP A 878 -13.82 -3.15 21.69
N GLY A 879 -14.95 -3.43 22.35
CA GLY A 879 -15.03 -4.44 23.39
C GLY A 879 -15.06 -5.87 22.84
N LEU A 880 -14.54 -6.81 23.63
CA LEU A 880 -14.81 -8.24 23.45
C LEU A 880 -16.25 -8.58 23.84
N ILE A 881 -16.80 -7.84 24.80
CA ILE A 881 -18.23 -7.76 25.09
C ILE A 881 -18.65 -6.32 24.79
N ASP A 882 -19.72 -6.14 24.01
CA ASP A 882 -20.29 -4.82 23.76
C ASP A 882 -20.81 -4.25 25.08
N GLY A 883 -20.53 -2.98 25.35
CA GLY A 883 -20.94 -2.37 26.60
C GLY A 883 -20.73 -0.86 26.62
N ASN A 884 -21.30 -0.22 27.63
CA ASN A 884 -21.14 1.21 27.85
C ASN A 884 -20.77 1.47 29.31
N ASN A 885 -19.54 1.93 29.52
CA ASN A 885 -18.97 2.15 30.85
C ASN A 885 -19.60 3.36 31.58
N GLU A 886 -20.12 4.35 30.86
CA GLU A 886 -20.85 5.50 31.45
C GLU A 886 -22.23 5.10 31.95
N LYS A 887 -22.95 4.31 31.15
CA LYS A 887 -24.31 3.85 31.46
C LYS A 887 -24.33 2.59 32.32
N VAL A 888 -23.16 1.98 32.55
CA VAL A 888 -22.98 0.70 33.26
C VAL A 888 -23.90 -0.37 32.66
N SER A 889 -23.95 -0.44 31.33
CA SER A 889 -24.80 -1.37 30.59
C SER A 889 -23.96 -2.34 29.78
N LEU A 890 -24.39 -3.60 29.71
CA LEU A 890 -23.73 -4.65 28.94
C LEU A 890 -24.63 -5.12 27.79
N GLY A 891 -24.00 -5.47 26.67
CA GLY A 891 -24.60 -5.99 25.46
C GLY A 891 -24.16 -7.41 25.17
N ALA A 892 -24.10 -7.75 23.88
CA ALA A 892 -23.75 -9.08 23.40
C ALA A 892 -22.24 -9.34 23.42
N VAL A 893 -21.86 -10.62 23.43
CA VAL A 893 -20.47 -11.05 23.22
C VAL A 893 -20.12 -10.87 21.74
N SER A 894 -19.01 -10.20 21.46
CA SER A 894 -18.54 -9.93 20.10
C SER A 894 -18.00 -11.20 19.44
N GLN A 895 -18.10 -11.33 18.12
CA GLN A 895 -17.45 -12.43 17.39
C GLN A 895 -15.93 -12.43 17.61
N LYS A 896 -15.36 -11.25 17.82
CA LYS A 896 -13.95 -11.01 18.18
C LYS A 896 -13.51 -11.75 19.44
N PHE A 897 -14.40 -11.89 20.43
CA PHE A 897 -14.14 -12.68 21.64
C PHE A 897 -13.82 -14.13 21.29
N PHE A 898 -14.68 -14.78 20.49
CA PHE A 898 -14.48 -16.18 20.10
C PHE A 898 -13.26 -16.36 19.20
N ALA A 899 -12.89 -15.34 18.42
CA ALA A 899 -11.70 -15.36 17.59
C ALA A 899 -10.42 -15.28 18.45
N LEU A 900 -10.39 -14.40 19.47
CA LEU A 900 -9.29 -14.31 20.42
C LEU A 900 -9.19 -15.55 21.34
N SER A 901 -10.32 -16.20 21.64
CA SER A 901 -10.37 -17.45 22.40
C SER A 901 -9.66 -18.62 21.72
N GLN A 902 -9.50 -18.60 20.39
CA GLN A 902 -8.66 -19.57 19.66
C GLN A 902 -7.19 -19.49 20.09
N PHE A 903 -6.72 -18.32 20.54
CA PHE A 903 -5.34 -18.14 21.00
C PHE A 903 -5.23 -18.34 22.51
N THR A 904 -6.03 -17.59 23.28
CA THR A 904 -5.88 -17.47 24.74
C THR A 904 -6.07 -18.79 25.49
N ARG A 905 -6.97 -19.64 25.01
CA ARG A 905 -7.26 -20.94 25.65
C ARG A 905 -6.22 -22.02 25.36
N HIS A 906 -5.46 -21.89 24.28
CA HIS A 906 -4.56 -22.94 23.79
C HIS A 906 -3.08 -22.58 23.94
N ILE A 907 -2.69 -21.34 23.68
CA ILE A 907 -1.31 -20.86 23.86
C ILE A 907 -1.17 -20.37 25.31
N ARG A 908 -0.66 -21.24 26.19
CA ARG A 908 -0.61 -21.05 27.64
C ARG A 908 0.78 -20.62 28.13
N PRO A 909 0.87 -19.98 29.31
CA PRO A 909 2.15 -19.60 29.89
C PRO A 909 3.10 -20.80 30.01
N GLY A 910 4.39 -20.58 29.73
CA GLY A 910 5.42 -21.61 29.74
C GLY A 910 5.66 -22.29 28.39
N MET A 911 4.75 -22.15 27.42
CA MET A 911 4.99 -22.62 26.05
C MET A 911 6.08 -21.83 25.36
N THR A 912 6.82 -22.47 24.46
CA THR A 912 7.79 -21.80 23.58
C THR A 912 7.11 -21.40 22.28
N ILE A 913 7.17 -20.13 21.90
CA ILE A 913 6.62 -19.69 20.61
C ILE A 913 7.60 -20.04 19.51
N LEU A 914 7.09 -20.68 18.45
CA LEU A 914 7.82 -21.12 17.28
C LEU A 914 7.37 -20.33 16.05
N ASP A 915 8.16 -20.39 14.98
CA ASP A 915 7.73 -19.89 13.68
C ASP A 915 6.70 -20.83 13.03
N GLY A 916 5.48 -20.32 12.83
CA GLY A 916 4.38 -21.01 12.16
C GLY A 916 4.51 -21.06 10.63
N GLY A 917 5.54 -20.45 10.04
CA GLY A 917 5.88 -20.54 8.62
C GLY A 917 5.12 -19.59 7.69
N SER A 918 4.14 -18.84 8.20
CA SER A 918 3.38 -17.86 7.42
C SER A 918 2.89 -16.68 8.27
N ASN A 919 2.48 -15.59 7.63
CA ASN A 919 1.84 -14.44 8.30
C ASN A 919 0.45 -14.76 8.90
N TYR A 920 -0.09 -15.97 8.66
CA TYR A 920 -1.43 -16.39 9.09
C TYR A 920 -1.37 -17.61 10.00
N THR A 921 -0.21 -17.93 10.56
CA THR A 921 -0.03 -19.11 11.40
C THR A 921 0.96 -18.82 12.52
N VAL A 922 0.58 -19.18 13.73
CA VAL A 922 1.47 -19.23 14.90
C VAL A 922 1.52 -20.66 15.41
N ALA A 923 2.69 -21.05 15.93
CA ALA A 923 2.87 -22.32 16.62
C ALA A 923 3.43 -22.08 18.02
N ALA A 924 2.97 -22.85 19.01
CA ALA A 924 3.45 -22.80 20.38
C ALA A 924 3.65 -24.22 20.90
N TYR A 925 4.82 -24.47 21.49
CA TYR A 925 5.24 -25.79 21.94
C TYR A 925 5.27 -25.90 23.47
N ASP A 926 4.58 -26.91 23.99
CA ASP A 926 4.64 -27.32 25.38
C ASP A 926 5.58 -28.52 25.51
N SER A 927 6.77 -28.28 26.05
CA SER A 927 7.79 -29.30 26.25
C SER A 927 7.42 -30.31 27.34
N THR A 928 6.60 -29.91 28.33
CA THR A 928 6.19 -30.78 29.44
C THR A 928 5.12 -31.75 28.98
N ALA A 929 4.15 -31.26 28.20
CA ALA A 929 3.08 -32.08 27.63
C ALA A 929 3.47 -32.78 26.31
N GLN A 930 4.63 -32.47 25.74
CA GLN A 930 5.03 -32.88 24.39
C GLN A 930 3.93 -32.57 23.37
N LYS A 931 3.43 -31.33 23.41
CA LYS A 931 2.25 -30.88 22.66
C LYS A 931 2.58 -29.64 21.83
N LEU A 932 2.16 -29.63 20.58
CA LEU A 932 2.26 -28.49 19.68
C LEU A 932 0.87 -27.91 19.43
N VAL A 933 0.69 -26.63 19.73
CA VAL A 933 -0.49 -25.85 19.42
C VAL A 933 -0.23 -25.07 18.14
N ILE A 934 -1.14 -25.16 17.17
CA ILE A 934 -1.07 -24.38 15.92
C ILE A 934 -2.36 -23.59 15.79
N VAL A 935 -2.28 -22.27 15.64
CA VAL A 935 -3.43 -21.42 15.34
C VAL A 935 -3.22 -20.81 13.95
N ALA A 936 -4.20 -20.95 13.07
CA ALA A 936 -4.12 -20.44 11.70
C ALA A 936 -5.40 -19.76 11.25
N ALA A 937 -5.28 -18.83 10.30
CA ALA A 937 -6.41 -18.11 9.73
C ALA A 937 -6.45 -18.20 8.20
N ASN A 938 -7.65 -18.23 7.63
CA ASN A 938 -7.86 -18.15 6.18
C ASN A 938 -8.77 -16.98 5.84
N TRP A 939 -8.19 -15.88 5.35
CA TRP A 939 -8.95 -14.77 4.79
C TRP A 939 -9.33 -15.03 3.33
N GLY A 940 -8.57 -15.92 2.67
CA GLY A 940 -8.71 -16.40 1.29
C GLY A 940 -10.08 -16.96 0.90
N ALA A 941 -10.19 -17.36 -0.37
CA ALA A 941 -11.22 -18.32 -0.77
C ALA A 941 -11.11 -19.59 0.10
N ALA A 942 -12.24 -20.27 0.32
CA ALA A 942 -12.25 -21.49 1.10
C ALA A 942 -11.35 -22.56 0.45
N GLN A 943 -10.52 -23.21 1.26
CA GLN A 943 -9.46 -24.10 0.80
C GLN A 943 -9.03 -25.06 1.90
N TYR A 944 -8.31 -26.12 1.53
CA TYR A 944 -7.55 -26.91 2.49
C TYR A 944 -6.22 -26.22 2.80
N LEU A 945 -5.91 -26.10 4.09
CA LEU A 945 -4.59 -25.71 4.56
C LEU A 945 -3.87 -26.93 5.12
N ASN A 946 -2.62 -27.06 4.72
CA ASN A 946 -1.73 -28.17 5.00
C ASN A 946 -0.66 -27.72 6.02
N PHE A 947 -0.41 -28.51 7.05
CA PHE A 947 0.59 -28.24 8.09
C PHE A 947 1.63 -29.35 8.09
N GLU A 948 2.87 -28.99 7.78
CA GLU A 948 4.02 -29.89 7.70
C GLU A 948 4.89 -29.78 8.95
N LEU A 949 5.19 -30.93 9.56
CA LEU A 949 5.94 -31.07 10.80
C LEU A 949 7.24 -31.89 10.60
N SER A 950 7.68 -32.10 9.36
CA SER A 950 8.89 -32.88 9.03
C SER A 950 10.16 -32.47 9.77
N ASP A 951 10.24 -31.23 10.24
CA ASP A 951 11.42 -30.69 10.91
C ASP A 951 11.54 -31.15 12.38
N PHE A 952 10.45 -31.69 12.96
CA PHE A 952 10.41 -32.16 14.34
C PHE A 952 11.01 -33.57 14.45
N SER A 953 11.83 -33.80 15.48
CA SER A 953 12.38 -35.14 15.75
C SER A 953 11.29 -36.19 15.99
N LYS A 954 10.15 -35.77 16.55
CA LYS A 954 8.88 -36.51 16.51
C LYS A 954 7.76 -35.56 16.09
N PRO A 955 7.15 -35.72 14.89
CA PRO A 955 6.07 -34.85 14.41
C PRO A 955 4.69 -35.18 14.99
N GLY A 956 4.61 -36.14 15.91
CA GLY A 956 3.37 -36.78 16.36
C GLY A 956 3.29 -38.24 15.90
N VAL A 957 2.14 -38.87 16.13
CA VAL A 957 1.91 -40.29 15.80
C VAL A 957 1.01 -40.38 14.58
N SER A 958 1.52 -40.85 13.45
CA SER A 958 0.72 -41.06 12.23
C SER A 958 -0.56 -41.86 12.53
N GLY A 959 -1.71 -41.34 12.08
CA GLY A 959 -3.04 -41.86 12.34
C GLY A 959 -3.71 -41.32 13.61
N ALA A 960 -3.01 -40.57 14.46
CA ALA A 960 -3.59 -39.98 15.66
C ALA A 960 -4.56 -38.84 15.31
N LEU A 961 -5.63 -38.75 16.11
CA LEU A 961 -6.57 -37.63 16.08
C LEU A 961 -5.89 -36.35 16.56
N ILE A 962 -6.12 -35.26 15.83
CA ILE A 962 -5.78 -33.89 16.21
C ILE A 962 -7.08 -33.16 16.55
N PRO A 963 -7.37 -32.89 17.84
CA PRO A 963 -8.48 -32.04 18.23
C PRO A 963 -8.32 -30.67 17.59
N ARG A 964 -9.42 -30.14 17.03
CA ARG A 964 -9.44 -28.80 16.45
C ARG A 964 -10.64 -27.98 16.89
N TRP A 965 -10.46 -26.66 16.91
CA TRP A 965 -11.51 -25.68 17.17
C TRP A 965 -11.60 -24.71 16.01
N ILE A 966 -12.79 -24.16 15.76
CA ILE A 966 -13.03 -23.18 14.69
C ILE A 966 -13.87 -22.01 15.20
N THR A 967 -13.49 -20.81 14.77
CA THR A 967 -14.32 -19.60 14.84
C THR A 967 -14.34 -18.95 13.45
N GLN A 968 -15.50 -18.55 12.97
CA GLN A 968 -15.62 -17.75 11.75
C GLN A 968 -15.80 -16.27 12.13
N VAL A 969 -14.95 -15.38 11.62
CA VAL A 969 -15.03 -13.93 11.91
C VAL A 969 -16.31 -13.33 11.35
N GLY A 970 -16.83 -12.29 11.99
CA GLY A 970 -18.12 -11.67 11.66
C GLY A 970 -19.30 -12.53 12.12
N THR A 971 -19.65 -13.56 11.37
CA THR A 971 -20.80 -14.44 11.68
C THR A 971 -20.49 -15.88 11.32
N GLY A 972 -20.92 -16.82 12.15
CA GLY A 972 -20.76 -18.27 11.92
C GLY A 972 -20.35 -18.98 13.20
N ASP A 973 -19.49 -19.98 13.08
CA ASP A 973 -19.02 -20.79 14.21
C ASP A 973 -18.38 -19.92 15.30
N GLN A 974 -18.75 -20.19 16.55
CA GLN A 974 -18.26 -19.52 17.76
C GLN A 974 -17.52 -20.53 18.63
N TYR A 975 -16.21 -20.69 18.40
CA TYR A 975 -15.35 -21.61 19.15
C TYR A 975 -15.88 -23.07 19.18
N VAL A 976 -16.28 -23.59 18.02
CA VAL A 976 -16.84 -24.94 17.86
C VAL A 976 -15.71 -25.96 17.79
N SER A 977 -15.82 -27.07 18.52
CA SER A 977 -14.81 -28.16 18.53
C SER A 977 -15.17 -29.29 17.56
N HIS A 978 -14.16 -29.88 16.91
CA HIS A 978 -14.30 -31.05 16.03
C HIS A 978 -13.21 -32.09 16.28
N ASN A 979 -13.55 -33.37 16.00
CA ASN A 979 -12.68 -34.54 16.13
C ASN A 979 -12.61 -35.30 14.79
N ASP A 980 -12.19 -34.61 13.72
CA ASP A 980 -12.22 -35.12 12.34
C ASP A 980 -10.89 -34.97 11.58
N THR A 981 -9.87 -34.44 12.24
CA THR A 981 -8.55 -34.18 11.64
C THR A 981 -7.53 -35.16 12.18
N TYR A 982 -6.74 -35.77 11.30
CA TYR A 982 -5.78 -36.81 11.65
C TYR A 982 -4.43 -36.52 11.00
N ILE A 983 -3.34 -36.81 11.71
CA ILE A 983 -2.00 -36.72 11.15
C ILE A 983 -1.69 -37.93 10.27
N SER A 984 -1.02 -37.72 9.14
CA SER A 984 -0.58 -38.73 8.20
C SER A 984 0.91 -38.54 7.89
N GLY A 985 1.75 -39.47 8.35
CA GLY A 985 3.20 -39.30 8.32
C GLY A 985 3.62 -38.09 9.19
N THR A 986 4.15 -37.06 8.54
CA THR A 986 4.61 -35.81 9.18
C THR A 986 3.66 -34.64 8.96
N LYS A 987 2.50 -34.87 8.33
CA LYS A 987 1.63 -33.82 7.81
C LYS A 987 0.17 -34.03 8.22
N PHE A 988 -0.57 -32.95 8.41
CA PHE A 988 -2.04 -32.99 8.47
C PHE A 988 -2.65 -31.82 7.70
N TRP A 989 -3.96 -31.87 7.48
CA TRP A 989 -4.68 -30.83 6.76
C TRP A 989 -6.08 -30.64 7.31
N SER A 990 -6.61 -29.43 7.18
CA SER A 990 -8.00 -29.10 7.56
C SER A 990 -8.61 -28.17 6.52
N TYR A 991 -9.92 -28.27 6.33
CA TYR A 991 -10.66 -27.36 5.47
C TYR A 991 -10.94 -26.05 6.21
N PHE A 992 -10.59 -24.93 5.58
CA PHE A 992 -10.84 -23.59 6.09
C PHE A 992 -11.86 -22.86 5.22
N PRO A 993 -13.07 -22.59 5.72
CA PRO A 993 -13.96 -21.58 5.14
C PRO A 993 -13.27 -20.21 5.07
N THR A 994 -13.79 -19.32 4.22
CA THR A 994 -13.37 -17.92 4.20
C THR A 994 -13.71 -17.26 5.53
N GLY A 995 -12.75 -16.56 6.13
CA GLY A 995 -12.92 -15.92 7.43
C GLY A 995 -12.76 -16.86 8.62
N ALA A 996 -12.26 -18.08 8.42
CA ALA A 996 -12.08 -19.04 9.52
C ALA A 996 -10.74 -18.87 10.23
N VAL A 997 -10.78 -18.96 11.55
CA VAL A 997 -9.63 -19.13 12.45
C VAL A 997 -9.77 -20.50 13.09
N GLN A 998 -8.74 -21.34 12.99
CA GLN A 998 -8.74 -22.65 13.63
C GLN A 998 -7.52 -22.86 14.50
N THR A 999 -7.72 -23.64 15.56
CA THR A 999 -6.66 -24.08 16.46
C THR A 999 -6.57 -25.60 16.45
N PHE A 1000 -5.35 -26.14 16.46
CA PHE A 1000 -5.05 -27.56 16.47
C PHE A 1000 -4.12 -27.89 17.64
N GLU A 1001 -4.35 -29.03 18.28
CA GLU A 1001 -3.47 -29.56 19.32
C GLU A 1001 -2.87 -30.91 18.88
N VAL A 1002 -1.59 -30.92 18.53
CA VAL A 1002 -0.86 -32.12 18.11
C VAL A 1002 -0.08 -32.68 19.30
N SER A 1003 -0.37 -33.91 19.70
CA SER A 1003 0.30 -34.58 20.83
C SER A 1003 1.49 -35.42 20.39
N ASN A 1004 2.37 -35.77 21.34
CA ASN A 1004 3.60 -36.55 21.11
C ASN A 1004 4.59 -35.87 20.14
N VAL A 1005 4.66 -34.54 20.20
CA VAL A 1005 5.58 -33.74 19.40
C VAL A 1005 6.87 -33.49 20.19
N VAL A 1006 8.01 -33.63 19.53
CA VAL A 1006 9.35 -33.34 20.10
C VAL A 1006 10.14 -32.52 19.08
N LEU A 1007 10.70 -31.38 19.53
CA LEU A 1007 11.54 -30.50 18.71
C LEU A 1007 12.74 -31.24 18.12
#